data_AF-A0A7X0ADN9-F1
#
_entry.id   AF-A0A7X0ADN9-F1
#
_cell.length_a   1.000
_cell.length_b   1.000
_cell.length_c   1.000
_cell.angle_alpha   90.00
_cell.angle_beta   90.00
_cell.angle_gamma   90.00
#
_symmetry.space_group_name_H-M   'P 1'
#
loop_
_entity.id
_entity.type
_entity.pdbx_description
1 polymer ?
#
loop_
_entity_poly.entity_id
_entity_poly.type
_entity_poly.pdbx_seq_one_letter_code
_entity_poly.pdbx_strand_id
1 'polypeptide(L)'
;MTAYYKIHPAIGIARVGDSPEYYLAPETAGGLPTIYSSASTNIDAFRDKDSKLLKQAVRFKVFRYDELHPHGVEVTRGQNGVVAISWSISVANKKASWFQFDQQTGSAQGPYPSDSTPVSTAPYAFVNDKGYDANNKANPYIPGKPTGKPTNPEAPSNPLRYNLSLNTSDDPATINDANRRQLILAAYGEVSSVEERSDLTLSPSDYPFLSTLKPNPISHLGAIVLDDDLGLIFLPGDGNSGTTSADGVRITHYANNEGWFDDTCDGIVSAEVHFATGGQSPAGTAWVIAAPPAYAPQVLNQVTMYDNMYDVFVRKMFVNPALHAGNGFDPTYKPSYPDEILPILSRPDIYQYVCNIPGRGTQQHRVTQSADPDTFQDQIFDYIRQRGLSDPGDKPNNVGENQSGLMPYLAGDNPISNITISKYLGLTETQYFFLSQYSNGIYTKEPLPKLGPGPALDKAALSNCVGGAFSPGIEITWITRSPTIYQPLPSPFGPSDFFRINGESALVPSLTKGSSGDYSNETLEPGDLTKYMAQPWQADFNECSLQDISNVGVNKYGEPPNQTAGENVANYWWWPAQRPYAVFPKDTPTQQVMWTRDFVDDGNDGILRSDIQMVTCWKYLGFIVESNQPAPAPRYWEVSRLDKPIKDYKP
;
A
#
# COMPACT_ATOMS: atom_id res chain seq x y z
N MET A 1 35.13 4.93 -10.83
CA MET A 1 33.91 5.73 -10.68
C MET A 1 34.08 6.69 -9.52
N THR A 2 33.76 7.97 -9.72
CA THR A 2 33.69 8.96 -8.64
C THR A 2 32.64 8.52 -7.61
N ALA A 3 32.89 8.78 -6.33
CA ALA A 3 31.93 8.44 -5.28
C ALA A 3 30.58 9.15 -5.51
N TYR A 4 29.50 8.42 -5.29
CA TYR A 4 28.13 8.94 -5.31
C TYR A 4 27.38 8.48 -4.07
N TYR A 5 26.31 9.20 -3.74
CA TYR A 5 25.55 9.01 -2.50
C TYR A 5 24.09 8.73 -2.82
N LYS A 6 23.46 7.85 -2.03
CA LYS A 6 22.03 7.53 -2.16
C LYS A 6 21.37 7.41 -0.80
N ILE A 7 20.13 7.89 -0.71
CA ILE A 7 19.29 7.77 0.48
C ILE A 7 18.63 6.39 0.52
N HIS A 8 18.61 5.69 1.65
CA HIS A 8 17.85 4.44 1.82
C HIS A 8 17.01 4.48 3.10
N PRO A 9 15.78 3.92 3.12
CA PRO A 9 15.13 3.27 1.99
C PRO A 9 14.77 4.24 0.86
N ALA A 10 14.69 3.75 -0.39
CA ALA A 10 14.28 4.53 -1.55
C ALA A 10 12.83 5.02 -1.43
N ILE A 11 11.97 4.22 -0.79
CA ILE A 11 10.63 4.58 -0.35
C ILE A 11 10.48 4.15 1.11
N GLY A 12 10.41 5.12 2.02
CA GLY A 12 10.21 4.90 3.44
C GLY A 12 8.74 4.85 3.83
N ILE A 13 8.39 3.90 4.72
CA ILE A 13 7.02 3.66 5.17
C ILE A 13 6.90 3.96 6.66
N ALA A 14 6.24 5.07 6.97
CA ALA A 14 5.80 5.45 8.30
C ALA A 14 4.32 5.12 8.50
N ARG A 15 3.89 4.92 9.74
CA ARG A 15 2.50 4.60 10.07
C ARG A 15 1.98 5.43 11.23
N VAL A 16 0.78 6.00 11.04
CA VAL A 16 0.15 6.92 11.99
C VAL A 16 -0.10 6.28 13.36
N GLY A 17 -0.12 7.11 14.40
CA GLY A 17 -0.34 6.74 15.81
C GLY A 17 -0.67 8.00 16.61
N ASP A 18 -1.47 7.91 17.67
CA ASP A 18 -1.93 9.10 18.42
C ASP A 18 -1.03 9.45 19.63
N SER A 19 0.05 8.69 19.84
CA SER A 19 1.10 9.00 20.81
C SER A 19 2.13 9.99 20.23
N PRO A 20 2.71 10.88 21.04
CA PRO A 20 3.92 11.61 20.66
C PRO A 20 5.17 10.71 20.60
N GLU A 21 5.12 9.52 21.22
CA GLU A 21 6.19 8.53 21.20
C GLU A 21 6.11 7.64 19.95
N TYR A 22 7.23 7.04 19.58
CA TYR A 22 7.34 6.24 18.37
C TYR A 22 8.30 5.06 18.53
N TYR A 23 8.17 4.12 17.60
CA TYR A 23 9.19 3.10 17.32
C TYR A 23 9.70 3.26 15.90
N LEU A 24 10.92 2.79 15.63
CA LEU A 24 11.46 2.78 14.27
C LEU A 24 10.91 1.61 13.47
N ALA A 25 10.55 1.88 12.21
CA ALA A 25 10.11 0.89 11.24
C ALA A 25 11.12 -0.28 11.18
N PRO A 26 10.65 -1.53 11.17
CA PRO A 26 11.53 -2.68 11.08
C PRO A 26 12.40 -2.66 9.82
N GLU A 27 13.70 -2.92 9.98
CA GLU A 27 14.68 -3.01 8.88
C GLU A 27 14.74 -4.43 8.27
N THR A 28 13.73 -5.27 8.55
CA THR A 28 13.54 -6.61 7.96
C THR A 28 12.08 -6.85 7.60
N ALA A 29 11.83 -7.70 6.60
CA ALA A 29 10.48 -8.17 6.27
C ALA A 29 9.89 -8.98 7.43
N GLY A 30 8.65 -8.69 7.83
CA GLY A 30 7.95 -9.35 8.93
C GLY A 30 8.57 -9.08 10.31
N GLY A 31 9.40 -8.05 10.43
CA GLY A 31 10.09 -7.72 11.68
C GLY A 31 9.18 -7.02 12.69
N LEU A 32 9.50 -7.18 13.98
CA LEU A 32 8.95 -6.33 15.04
C LEU A 32 9.85 -5.13 15.31
N PRO A 33 9.31 -4.04 15.86
CA PRO A 33 10.12 -2.91 16.30
C PRO A 33 11.11 -3.30 17.40
N THR A 34 12.37 -2.88 17.22
CA THR A 34 13.48 -3.11 18.17
C THR A 34 14.02 -1.82 18.80
N ILE A 35 13.68 -0.65 18.23
CA ILE A 35 14.16 0.66 18.66
C ILE A 35 12.96 1.57 18.93
N TYR A 36 12.96 2.25 20.07
CA TYR A 36 11.86 3.06 20.59
C TYR A 36 12.39 4.43 21.05
N SER A 37 11.57 5.47 20.92
CA SER A 37 11.90 6.83 21.36
C SER A 37 11.96 6.98 22.88
N SER A 38 11.29 6.07 23.60
CA SER A 38 11.26 5.98 25.05
C SER A 38 11.51 4.53 25.47
N ALA A 39 12.06 4.32 26.67
CA ALA A 39 12.14 2.99 27.24
C ALA A 39 10.72 2.53 27.60
N SER A 40 10.10 1.70 26.76
CA SER A 40 8.79 1.13 27.07
C SER A 40 8.86 0.38 28.39
N THR A 41 8.19 0.89 29.42
CA THR A 41 8.11 0.24 30.74
C THR A 41 6.93 -0.72 30.87
N ASN A 42 6.26 -1.11 29.77
CA ASN A 42 5.09 -1.99 29.84
C ASN A 42 5.00 -3.01 28.70
N ILE A 43 4.27 -4.10 28.98
CA ILE A 43 4.29 -5.43 28.33
C ILE A 43 3.86 -5.48 26.84
N ASP A 44 3.48 -4.36 26.23
CA ASP A 44 2.91 -4.28 24.89
C ASP A 44 3.67 -3.26 24.02
N ALA A 45 4.45 -3.77 23.06
CA ALA A 45 5.39 -3.05 22.17
C ALA A 45 4.79 -1.95 21.26
N PHE A 46 3.51 -1.61 21.40
CA PHE A 46 2.80 -0.71 20.47
C PHE A 46 2.12 0.46 21.17
N ARG A 47 2.14 0.55 22.50
CA ARG A 47 1.49 1.64 23.24
C ARG A 47 2.43 2.33 24.20
N ASP A 48 2.21 3.62 24.41
CA ASP A 48 2.87 4.36 25.46
C ASP A 48 2.27 4.09 26.84
N LYS A 49 2.85 4.71 27.88
CA LYS A 49 2.40 4.59 29.28
C LYS A 49 0.97 5.08 29.52
N ASP A 50 0.45 5.94 28.64
CA ASP A 50 -0.90 6.51 28.70
C ASP A 50 -1.87 5.75 27.76
N SER A 51 -1.46 4.58 27.27
CA SER A 51 -2.22 3.68 26.38
C SER A 51 -2.50 4.24 24.97
N LYS A 52 -1.82 5.31 24.56
CA LYS A 52 -1.90 5.82 23.19
C LYS A 52 -1.06 4.95 22.26
N LEU A 53 -1.47 4.88 21.00
CA LEU A 53 -0.81 4.09 19.99
C LEU A 53 0.47 4.78 19.52
N LEU A 54 1.62 4.11 19.64
CA LEU A 54 2.90 4.60 19.14
C LEU A 54 2.86 4.79 17.63
N LYS A 55 3.53 5.83 17.13
CA LYS A 55 3.78 5.97 15.69
C LYS A 55 4.85 4.97 15.25
N GLN A 56 4.73 4.46 14.03
CA GLN A 56 5.87 3.86 13.33
C GLN A 56 6.59 4.98 12.57
N ALA A 57 7.74 5.42 13.06
CA ALA A 57 8.59 6.37 12.36
C ALA A 57 9.50 5.64 11.37
N VAL A 58 9.79 6.24 10.22
CA VAL A 58 10.78 5.69 9.27
C VAL A 58 12.09 6.43 9.38
N ARG A 59 13.19 5.68 9.36
CA ARG A 59 14.54 6.22 9.33
C ARG A 59 15.13 6.13 7.92
N PHE A 60 15.66 7.25 7.44
CA PHE A 60 16.45 7.34 6.22
C PHE A 60 17.92 7.53 6.55
N LYS A 61 18.78 6.89 5.77
CA LYS A 61 20.24 6.91 5.89
C LYS A 61 20.86 7.23 4.55
N VAL A 62 22.02 7.88 4.55
CA VAL A 62 22.80 8.08 3.31
C VAL A 62 23.86 6.98 3.20
N PHE A 63 24.00 6.41 2.01
CA PHE A 63 25.03 5.42 1.68
C PHE A 63 25.94 5.97 0.58
N ARG A 64 27.25 5.77 0.76
CA ARG A 64 28.29 6.06 -0.23
C ARG A 64 28.57 4.82 -1.08
N TYR A 65 28.68 5.02 -2.38
CA TYR A 65 29.05 4.00 -3.35
C TYR A 65 30.24 4.48 -4.16
N ASP A 66 31.24 3.62 -4.33
CA ASP A 66 32.42 3.83 -5.17
C ASP A 66 33.08 2.48 -5.51
N GLU A 67 34.27 2.51 -6.12
CA GLU A 67 35.01 1.29 -6.48
C GLU A 67 35.42 0.45 -5.26
N LEU A 68 35.63 1.06 -4.09
CA LEU A 68 35.99 0.36 -2.86
C LEU A 68 34.75 -0.15 -2.11
N HIS A 69 33.60 0.48 -2.33
CA HIS A 69 32.32 0.16 -1.70
C HIS A 69 31.22 -0.08 -2.74
N PRO A 70 31.36 -1.10 -3.62
CA PRO A 70 30.38 -1.35 -4.69
C PRO A 70 29.00 -1.75 -4.16
N HIS A 71 28.92 -2.26 -2.92
CA HIS A 71 27.68 -2.61 -2.24
C HIS A 71 27.13 -1.50 -1.32
N GLY A 72 27.82 -0.36 -1.25
CA GLY A 72 27.46 0.75 -0.38
C GLY A 72 28.00 0.61 1.04
N VAL A 73 28.39 1.73 1.62
CA VAL A 73 28.73 1.88 3.05
C VAL A 73 27.96 3.07 3.63
N GLU A 74 27.43 2.92 4.85
CA GLU A 74 26.67 3.99 5.51
C GLU A 74 27.56 5.20 5.75
N VAL A 75 27.01 6.38 5.47
CA VAL A 75 27.65 7.67 5.76
C VAL A 75 27.32 8.05 7.18
N THR A 76 28.35 8.18 8.01
CA THR A 76 28.23 8.52 9.42
C THR A 76 29.11 9.73 9.77
N ARG A 77 28.74 10.43 10.84
CA ARG A 77 29.47 11.61 11.32
C ARG A 77 30.93 11.27 11.63
N GLY A 78 31.85 12.12 11.17
CA GLY A 78 33.28 12.00 11.47
C GLY A 78 34.06 11.00 10.60
N GLN A 79 33.38 10.24 9.73
CA GLN A 79 34.03 9.35 8.77
C GLN A 79 34.22 10.02 7.42
N ASN A 80 35.34 9.74 6.74
CA ASN A 80 35.62 10.25 5.38
C ASN A 80 35.49 11.78 5.23
N GLY A 81 35.76 12.52 6.31
CA GLY A 81 35.63 13.98 6.35
C GLY A 81 34.20 14.50 6.42
N VAL A 82 33.19 13.65 6.60
CA VAL A 82 31.78 14.05 6.74
C VAL A 82 31.55 14.72 8.09
N VAL A 83 30.95 15.92 8.09
CA VAL A 83 30.68 16.70 9.30
C VAL A 83 29.19 16.86 9.58
N ALA A 84 28.35 16.87 8.55
CA ALA A 84 26.90 16.99 8.68
C ALA A 84 26.20 16.39 7.46
N ILE A 85 24.90 16.10 7.63
CA ILE A 85 23.97 15.82 6.53
C ILE A 85 22.77 16.74 6.76
N SER A 86 22.48 17.61 5.80
CA SER A 86 21.24 18.40 5.83
C SER A 86 20.16 17.65 5.06
N TRP A 87 18.97 17.61 5.65
CA TRP A 87 17.82 16.91 5.10
C TRP A 87 16.68 17.90 4.85
N SER A 88 15.95 17.70 3.76
CA SER A 88 14.69 18.37 3.49
C SER A 88 13.60 17.38 3.12
N ILE A 89 12.37 17.72 3.49
CA ILE A 89 11.19 16.92 3.18
C ILE A 89 10.06 17.82 2.68
N SER A 90 9.40 17.41 1.61
CA SER A 90 8.15 18.03 1.14
C SER A 90 7.09 16.95 1.06
N VAL A 91 6.03 17.06 1.85
CA VAL A 91 4.92 16.08 1.89
C VAL A 91 3.60 16.77 1.58
N ALA A 92 2.66 16.03 1.00
CA ALA A 92 1.29 16.50 0.87
C ALA A 92 0.27 15.37 0.94
N ASN A 93 -0.97 15.74 1.26
CA ASN A 93 -2.17 14.96 1.06
C ASN A 93 -2.98 15.60 -0.07
N LYS A 94 -3.13 14.88 -1.18
CA LYS A 94 -3.91 15.30 -2.36
C LYS A 94 -5.25 14.57 -2.48
N LYS A 95 -5.63 13.72 -1.52
CA LYS A 95 -6.81 12.84 -1.63
C LYS A 95 -8.09 13.63 -1.90
N ALA A 96 -8.36 14.66 -1.09
CA ALA A 96 -9.56 15.48 -1.22
C ALA A 96 -9.63 16.26 -2.56
N SER A 97 -8.48 16.54 -3.17
CA SER A 97 -8.40 17.24 -4.47
C SER A 97 -8.56 16.34 -5.69
N TRP A 98 -8.41 15.02 -5.53
CA TRP A 98 -8.27 14.09 -6.64
C TRP A 98 -9.61 13.53 -7.12
N PHE A 99 -9.57 12.69 -8.16
CA PHE A 99 -10.71 11.92 -8.63
C PHE A 99 -11.22 10.95 -7.56
N GLN A 100 -12.52 10.65 -7.61
CA GLN A 100 -13.10 9.57 -6.83
C GLN A 100 -12.48 8.23 -7.25
N PHE A 101 -12.21 7.39 -6.26
CA PHE A 101 -11.69 6.05 -6.50
C PHE A 101 -12.79 5.13 -7.01
N ASP A 102 -12.55 4.46 -8.13
CA ASP A 102 -13.46 3.50 -8.76
C ASP A 102 -12.65 2.28 -9.25
N GLN A 103 -12.16 1.50 -8.29
CA GLN A 103 -11.33 0.31 -8.48
C GLN A 103 -10.17 0.52 -9.48
N GLN A 104 -10.24 -0.08 -10.67
CA GLN A 104 -9.20 0.03 -11.68
C GLN A 104 -9.40 1.22 -12.64
N THR A 105 -10.53 1.91 -12.58
CA THR A 105 -10.81 3.03 -13.48
C THR A 105 -9.85 4.19 -13.22
N GLY A 106 -9.22 4.71 -14.29
CA GLY A 106 -8.24 5.78 -14.23
C GLY A 106 -6.81 5.30 -14.04
N SER A 107 -6.61 3.97 -13.96
CA SER A 107 -5.29 3.36 -13.83
C SER A 107 -4.42 3.51 -15.07
N ALA A 108 -5.05 3.58 -16.24
CA ALA A 108 -4.41 3.41 -17.55
C ALA A 108 -3.62 2.09 -17.66
N GLN A 109 -3.92 1.11 -16.79
CA GLN A 109 -3.24 -0.17 -16.66
C GLN A 109 -4.24 -1.31 -16.90
N GLY A 110 -4.93 -1.29 -18.04
CA GLY A 110 -5.77 -2.39 -18.50
C GLY A 110 -5.12 -3.14 -19.67
N PRO A 111 -4.88 -4.45 -19.60
CA PRO A 111 -4.29 -5.21 -20.69
C PRO A 111 -5.38 -5.85 -21.55
N TYR A 112 -6.11 -5.12 -22.40
CA TYR A 112 -6.98 -5.81 -23.37
C TYR A 112 -6.96 -5.08 -24.72
N PRO A 113 -6.61 -5.74 -25.83
CA PRO A 113 -6.78 -5.16 -27.16
C PRO A 113 -8.27 -5.04 -27.49
N SER A 114 -8.66 -3.94 -28.15
CA SER A 114 -10.02 -3.65 -28.60
C SER A 114 -10.59 -4.64 -29.63
N ASP A 115 -9.77 -5.57 -30.11
CA ASP A 115 -9.99 -6.23 -31.39
C ASP A 115 -10.41 -7.72 -31.26
N SER A 116 -10.42 -8.28 -30.05
CA SER A 116 -10.91 -9.64 -29.81
C SER A 116 -12.32 -9.62 -29.22
N THR A 117 -13.29 -10.18 -29.96
CA THR A 117 -14.60 -10.54 -29.40
C THR A 117 -14.40 -11.47 -28.19
N PRO A 118 -14.92 -11.13 -26.99
CA PRO A 118 -14.85 -12.01 -25.84
C PRO A 118 -15.50 -13.36 -26.16
N VAL A 119 -14.82 -14.46 -25.85
CA VAL A 119 -15.39 -15.81 -25.92
C VAL A 119 -16.59 -15.88 -24.97
N SER A 120 -17.64 -16.64 -25.30
CA SER A 120 -18.88 -16.73 -24.50
C SER A 120 -18.68 -17.30 -23.08
N THR A 121 -17.49 -17.78 -22.76
CA THR A 121 -17.04 -18.23 -21.43
C THR A 121 -16.15 -17.22 -20.69
N ALA A 122 -15.75 -16.12 -21.34
CA ALA A 122 -14.97 -15.05 -20.73
C ALA A 122 -15.93 -14.06 -20.04
N PRO A 123 -15.92 -13.94 -18.70
CA PRO A 123 -16.92 -13.16 -17.98
C PRO A 123 -16.57 -11.67 -17.94
N TYR A 124 -16.54 -11.05 -19.14
CA TYR A 124 -16.64 -9.61 -19.40
C TYR A 124 -15.49 -8.72 -18.89
N ALA A 125 -14.34 -8.75 -19.57
CA ALA A 125 -13.35 -7.69 -19.47
C ALA A 125 -13.80 -6.50 -20.34
N PHE A 126 -14.29 -5.41 -19.73
CA PHE A 126 -14.45 -4.15 -20.45
C PHE A 126 -13.09 -3.47 -20.62
N VAL A 127 -12.81 -3.11 -21.88
CA VAL A 127 -11.48 -2.84 -22.46
C VAL A 127 -11.20 -1.34 -22.65
N ASN A 128 -11.57 -0.48 -21.69
CA ASN A 128 -11.67 0.95 -21.98
C ASN A 128 -11.04 1.92 -20.99
N ASP A 129 -10.28 1.46 -19.99
CA ASP A 129 -9.56 2.41 -19.13
C ASP A 129 -8.39 3.07 -19.89
N LYS A 130 -8.52 4.38 -20.13
CA LYS A 130 -7.54 5.22 -20.81
C LYS A 130 -6.97 6.31 -19.89
N GLY A 131 -7.18 6.21 -18.59
CA GLY A 131 -6.90 7.27 -17.62
C GLY A 131 -8.07 8.25 -17.46
N TYR A 132 -8.05 9.05 -16.39
CA TYR A 132 -9.18 9.89 -15.99
C TYR A 132 -9.63 10.86 -17.08
N ASP A 133 -8.70 11.60 -17.69
CA ASP A 133 -9.01 12.61 -18.69
C ASP A 133 -9.67 12.00 -19.95
N ALA A 134 -9.13 10.87 -20.41
CA ALA A 134 -9.65 10.19 -21.59
C ALA A 134 -11.02 9.53 -21.29
N ASN A 135 -11.19 8.92 -20.12
CA ASN A 135 -12.46 8.33 -19.68
C ASN A 135 -13.55 9.41 -19.56
N ASN A 136 -13.24 10.52 -18.87
CA ASN A 136 -14.17 11.63 -18.68
C ASN A 136 -14.51 12.35 -19.99
N LYS A 137 -13.58 12.46 -20.94
CA LYS A 137 -13.87 12.98 -22.28
C LYS A 137 -14.80 12.07 -23.07
N ALA A 138 -14.63 10.75 -22.95
CA ALA A 138 -15.45 9.76 -23.64
C ALA A 138 -16.84 9.58 -23.01
N ASN A 139 -16.96 9.82 -21.70
CA ASN A 139 -18.20 9.73 -20.92
C ASN A 139 -18.32 10.94 -19.98
N PRO A 140 -18.75 12.11 -20.50
CA PRO A 140 -18.80 13.35 -19.73
C PRO A 140 -19.69 13.23 -18.48
N TYR A 141 -19.24 13.88 -17.41
CA TYR A 141 -20.02 14.06 -16.20
C TYR A 141 -21.15 15.10 -16.42
N ILE A 142 -22.33 14.88 -15.84
CA ILE A 142 -23.46 15.83 -15.90
C ILE A 142 -23.63 16.53 -14.54
N PRO A 143 -23.38 17.85 -14.43
CA PRO A 143 -23.53 18.59 -13.18
C PRO A 143 -24.99 18.69 -12.67
N GLY A 144 -25.19 18.79 -11.34
CA GLY A 144 -26.43 19.34 -10.75
C GLY A 144 -27.39 18.41 -10.01
N LYS A 145 -26.98 17.22 -9.52
CA LYS A 145 -27.73 16.42 -8.53
C LYS A 145 -26.79 15.79 -7.50
N PRO A 146 -27.27 15.40 -6.29
CA PRO A 146 -26.44 14.83 -5.21
C PRO A 146 -25.68 13.53 -5.53
N THR A 147 -25.80 13.02 -6.76
CA THR A 147 -24.90 12.04 -7.36
C THR A 147 -25.06 12.26 -8.87
N GLY A 148 -24.26 13.12 -9.49
CA GLY A 148 -24.26 13.22 -10.94
C GLY A 148 -23.90 11.84 -11.51
N LYS A 149 -24.75 11.33 -12.39
CA LYS A 149 -24.53 10.03 -13.01
C LYS A 149 -23.78 10.26 -14.32
N PRO A 150 -22.84 9.39 -14.69
CA PRO A 150 -22.24 9.44 -16.02
C PRO A 150 -23.31 9.39 -17.11
N THR A 151 -23.04 9.99 -18.28
CA THR A 151 -23.97 9.91 -19.43
C THR A 151 -24.29 8.47 -19.83
N ASN A 152 -23.32 7.56 -19.68
CA ASN A 152 -23.53 6.12 -19.78
C ASN A 152 -23.08 5.44 -18.46
N PRO A 153 -24.00 4.80 -17.70
CA PRO A 153 -23.66 4.09 -16.46
C PRO A 153 -22.83 2.82 -16.67
N GLU A 154 -22.70 2.34 -17.91
CA GLU A 154 -21.89 1.16 -18.26
C GLU A 154 -20.49 1.55 -18.79
N ALA A 155 -20.16 2.84 -18.83
CA ALA A 155 -18.84 3.33 -19.25
C ALA A 155 -18.11 3.99 -18.07
N PRO A 156 -16.76 3.91 -18.03
CA PRO A 156 -15.98 4.55 -16.99
C PRO A 156 -16.16 6.08 -17.03
N SER A 157 -16.34 6.68 -15.87
CA SER A 157 -16.29 8.12 -15.63
C SER A 157 -15.87 8.33 -14.18
N ASN A 158 -15.04 9.33 -13.94
CA ASN A 158 -14.48 9.60 -12.63
C ASN A 158 -14.78 11.06 -12.27
N PRO A 159 -15.79 11.31 -11.43
CA PRO A 159 -15.97 12.64 -10.85
C PRO A 159 -14.78 13.00 -9.96
N LEU A 160 -14.58 14.29 -9.73
CA LEU A 160 -13.67 14.77 -8.70
C LEU A 160 -14.27 14.50 -7.31
N ARG A 161 -13.41 14.31 -6.31
CA ARG A 161 -13.79 14.57 -4.93
C ARG A 161 -14.03 16.07 -4.77
N TYR A 162 -15.04 16.40 -3.97
CA TYR A 162 -15.54 17.76 -3.82
C TYR A 162 -15.88 18.05 -2.36
N ASN A 163 -16.11 19.33 -2.09
CA ASN A 163 -16.43 19.86 -0.78
C ASN A 163 -17.31 21.10 -0.92
N LEU A 164 -18.61 20.96 -0.63
CA LEU A 164 -19.56 22.07 -0.75
C LEU A 164 -19.26 23.20 0.24
N SER A 165 -18.75 22.87 1.42
CA SER A 165 -18.41 23.87 2.45
C SER A 165 -17.22 24.75 2.03
N LEU A 166 -16.38 24.24 1.13
CA LEU A 166 -15.25 24.96 0.54
C LEU A 166 -15.56 25.43 -0.89
N ASN A 167 -16.83 25.33 -1.31
CA ASN A 167 -17.34 25.78 -2.61
C ASN A 167 -16.60 25.15 -3.80
N THR A 168 -16.29 23.85 -3.74
CA THR A 168 -15.67 23.09 -4.84
C THR A 168 -16.65 22.12 -5.51
N SER A 169 -16.45 21.85 -6.79
CA SER A 169 -17.30 20.99 -7.64
C SER A 169 -16.72 19.59 -7.81
N ASP A 170 -17.58 18.62 -8.11
CA ASP A 170 -17.23 17.26 -8.53
C ASP A 170 -17.01 17.12 -10.05
N ASP A 171 -17.24 18.20 -10.82
CA ASP A 171 -17.03 18.24 -12.26
C ASP A 171 -15.52 18.20 -12.61
N PRO A 172 -15.04 17.18 -13.36
CA PRO A 172 -13.66 17.10 -13.84
C PRO A 172 -13.14 18.34 -14.57
N ALA A 173 -14.01 19.11 -15.24
CA ALA A 173 -13.61 20.35 -15.92
C ALA A 173 -13.11 21.43 -14.95
N THR A 174 -13.45 21.32 -13.66
CA THR A 174 -13.07 22.27 -12.60
C THR A 174 -11.77 21.89 -11.88
N ILE A 175 -11.04 20.86 -12.32
CA ILE A 175 -9.82 20.39 -11.64
C ILE A 175 -8.78 21.50 -11.44
N ASN A 176 -8.72 22.48 -12.36
CA ASN A 176 -7.79 23.61 -12.32
C ASN A 176 -8.31 24.83 -11.54
N ASP A 177 -9.51 24.77 -10.95
CA ASP A 177 -10.07 25.91 -10.26
C ASP A 177 -9.24 26.29 -9.03
N ALA A 178 -8.95 27.59 -8.89
CA ALA A 178 -8.09 28.10 -7.83
C ALA A 178 -8.65 27.84 -6.41
N ASN A 179 -9.97 27.72 -6.25
CA ASN A 179 -10.58 27.35 -4.98
C ASN A 179 -10.26 25.91 -4.56
N ARG A 180 -9.86 25.01 -5.47
CA ARG A 180 -9.50 23.62 -5.12
C ARG A 180 -8.14 23.52 -4.45
N ARG A 181 -7.33 24.58 -4.47
CA ARG A 181 -5.99 24.60 -3.85
C ARG A 181 -6.01 24.23 -2.37
N GLN A 182 -7.04 24.67 -1.65
CA GLN A 182 -7.23 24.37 -0.23
C GLN A 182 -7.52 22.88 0.06
N LEU A 183 -7.79 22.07 -0.97
CA LEU A 183 -7.99 20.61 -0.86
C LEU A 183 -6.65 19.84 -0.83
N ILE A 184 -5.53 20.49 -1.13
CA ILE A 184 -4.18 19.91 -1.03
C ILE A 184 -3.55 20.40 0.26
N LEU A 185 -3.40 19.50 1.24
CA LEU A 185 -2.68 19.79 2.48
C LEU A 185 -1.19 19.57 2.22
N ALA A 186 -0.35 20.59 2.25
CA ALA A 186 1.07 20.48 1.94
C ALA A 186 1.92 21.07 3.07
N ALA A 187 3.05 20.42 3.37
CA ALA A 187 3.98 20.85 4.40
C ALA A 187 5.43 20.60 3.99
N TYR A 188 6.32 21.44 4.51
CA TYR A 188 7.75 21.42 4.25
C TYR A 188 8.54 21.45 5.55
N GLY A 189 9.69 20.80 5.58
CA GLY A 189 10.60 20.85 6.72
C GLY A 189 12.04 20.61 6.32
N GLU A 190 12.96 21.17 7.10
CA GLU A 190 14.40 21.00 6.98
C GLU A 190 15.03 20.78 8.36
N VAL A 191 16.06 19.94 8.42
CA VAL A 191 16.91 19.76 9.61
C VAL A 191 18.35 19.50 9.20
N SER A 192 19.29 20.00 10.00
CA SER A 192 20.74 19.91 9.75
C SER A 192 21.56 19.50 10.97
N SER A 193 20.94 19.46 12.16
CA SER A 193 21.56 19.07 13.41
C SER A 193 20.65 18.14 14.24
N VAL A 194 21.22 17.42 15.21
CA VAL A 194 20.49 16.43 16.04
C VAL A 194 19.64 17.09 17.12
N GLU A 195 19.91 18.37 17.40
CA GLU A 195 19.14 19.22 18.31
C GLU A 195 17.90 19.84 17.63
N GLU A 196 17.84 19.81 16.29
CA GLU A 196 16.76 20.38 15.51
C GLU A 196 15.57 19.42 15.38
N ARG A 197 14.37 20.00 15.44
CA ARG A 197 13.10 19.37 15.07
C ARG A 197 12.35 20.32 14.16
N SER A 198 11.84 19.80 13.04
CA SER A 198 10.94 20.55 12.16
C SER A 198 9.57 19.89 12.14
N ASP A 199 8.57 20.53 12.75
CA ASP A 199 7.18 20.11 12.67
C ASP A 199 6.57 20.51 11.32
N LEU A 200 5.96 19.55 10.62
CA LEU A 200 5.36 19.74 9.29
C LEU A 200 3.94 20.32 9.44
N THR A 201 3.88 21.51 10.02
CA THR A 201 2.65 22.19 10.43
C THR A 201 1.87 22.72 9.23
N LEU A 202 0.55 22.57 9.25
CA LEU A 202 -0.36 23.15 8.26
C LEU A 202 -0.81 24.53 8.73
N SER A 203 -0.49 25.57 7.96
CA SER A 203 -0.77 26.95 8.37
C SER A 203 -2.28 27.21 8.48
N PRO A 204 -2.78 27.75 9.61
CA PRO A 204 -4.17 28.18 9.73
C PRO A 204 -4.56 29.31 8.76
N SER A 205 -3.59 30.05 8.20
CA SER A 205 -3.86 31.04 7.15
C SER A 205 -4.30 30.37 5.84
N ASP A 206 -3.71 29.22 5.54
CA ASP A 206 -3.89 28.52 4.28
C ASP A 206 -5.06 27.53 4.40
N TYR A 207 -5.29 27.03 5.61
CA TYR A 207 -6.31 26.03 5.91
C TYR A 207 -7.13 26.39 7.17
N PRO A 208 -7.90 27.49 7.15
CA PRO A 208 -8.61 27.97 8.34
C PRO A 208 -9.65 26.98 8.89
N PHE A 209 -10.15 26.07 8.06
CA PHE A 209 -11.19 25.10 8.41
C PHE A 209 -10.67 23.88 9.20
N LEU A 210 -9.37 23.55 9.14
CA LEU A 210 -8.85 22.29 9.69
C LEU A 210 -9.01 22.17 11.21
N SER A 211 -8.92 23.29 11.92
CA SER A 211 -9.13 23.34 13.37
C SER A 211 -10.57 23.06 13.80
N THR A 212 -11.53 23.15 12.87
CA THR A 212 -12.96 22.99 13.15
C THR A 212 -13.50 21.62 12.75
N LEU A 213 -12.71 20.81 12.04
CA LEU A 213 -13.11 19.49 11.57
C LEU A 213 -13.60 18.60 12.73
N LYS A 214 -14.59 17.75 12.40
CA LYS A 214 -15.14 16.75 13.32
C LYS A 214 -15.01 15.35 12.73
N PRO A 215 -14.74 14.31 13.55
CA PRO A 215 -14.56 14.39 15.00
C PRO A 215 -13.17 14.93 15.40
N ASN A 216 -12.16 14.80 14.54
CA ASN A 216 -10.79 15.18 14.87
C ASN A 216 -10.28 16.33 13.98
N PRO A 217 -9.71 17.39 14.56
CA PRO A 217 -8.99 18.42 13.80
C PRO A 217 -7.65 17.89 13.28
N ILE A 218 -7.14 18.53 12.23
CA ILE A 218 -5.81 18.25 11.65
C ILE A 218 -4.97 19.52 11.77
N SER A 219 -3.69 19.39 12.15
CA SER A 219 -2.79 20.55 12.32
C SER A 219 -1.39 20.38 11.73
N HIS A 220 -0.97 19.16 11.44
CA HIS A 220 0.32 18.85 10.82
C HIS A 220 0.22 17.56 10.01
N LEU A 221 1.19 17.33 9.13
CA LEU A 221 1.37 16.05 8.42
C LEU A 221 2.49 15.18 9.01
N GLY A 222 3.12 15.66 10.09
CA GLY A 222 4.17 14.92 10.78
C GLY A 222 5.26 15.83 11.34
N ALA A 223 6.44 15.27 11.53
CA ALA A 223 7.65 16.00 11.91
C ALA A 223 8.90 15.26 11.44
N ILE A 224 10.03 15.96 11.41
CA ILE A 224 11.33 15.37 11.16
C ILE A 224 12.34 15.74 12.25
N VAL A 225 13.19 14.78 12.59
CA VAL A 225 14.33 14.90 13.51
C VAL A 225 15.50 14.08 12.97
N LEU A 226 16.71 14.25 13.52
CA LEU A 226 17.85 13.39 13.21
C LEU A 226 18.15 12.44 14.37
N ASP A 227 18.65 11.24 14.05
CA ASP A 227 19.32 10.39 15.03
C ASP A 227 20.80 10.75 15.20
N ASP A 228 21.46 10.14 16.20
CA ASP A 228 22.86 10.41 16.53
C ASP A 228 23.84 10.14 15.38
N ASP A 229 23.45 9.28 14.43
CA ASP A 229 24.24 8.89 13.25
C ASP A 229 23.95 9.78 12.02
N LEU A 230 23.20 10.89 12.18
CA LEU A 230 22.76 11.81 11.12
C LEU A 230 21.66 11.25 10.19
N GLY A 231 21.04 10.13 10.55
CA GLY A 231 19.89 9.58 9.84
C GLY A 231 18.63 10.43 10.09
N LEU A 232 17.85 10.68 9.04
CA LEU A 232 16.57 11.39 9.16
C LEU A 232 15.49 10.44 9.69
N ILE A 233 14.84 10.81 10.79
CA ILE A 233 13.63 10.14 11.27
C ILE A 233 12.42 10.99 10.88
N PHE A 234 11.53 10.43 10.07
CA PHE A 234 10.22 11.00 9.78
C PHE A 234 9.15 10.39 10.70
N LEU A 235 8.46 11.24 11.44
CA LEU A 235 7.31 10.92 12.25
C LEU A 235 6.04 11.30 11.48
N PRO A 236 5.09 10.38 11.25
CA PRO A 236 3.85 10.66 10.51
C PRO A 236 2.86 11.48 11.35
N GLY A 237 1.74 11.88 10.73
CA GLY A 237 0.57 12.46 11.40
C GLY A 237 -0.01 11.59 12.52
N ASP A 238 -1.06 12.10 13.17
CA ASP A 238 -1.70 11.49 14.34
C ASP A 238 -2.74 10.41 13.99
N GLY A 239 -3.05 10.24 12.70
CA GLY A 239 -4.15 9.40 12.23
C GLY A 239 -5.50 10.08 12.42
N ASN A 240 -5.51 11.42 12.44
CA ASN A 240 -6.71 12.23 12.55
C ASN A 240 -7.42 12.34 11.20
N SER A 241 -8.73 12.15 11.24
CA SER A 241 -9.63 12.41 10.12
C SER A 241 -10.83 13.19 10.59
N GLY A 242 -11.32 14.09 9.74
CA GLY A 242 -12.51 14.87 10.03
C GLY A 242 -13.11 15.53 8.80
N THR A 243 -14.36 15.94 8.93
CA THR A 243 -15.16 16.52 7.84
C THR A 243 -15.53 17.97 8.09
N THR A 244 -15.65 18.73 6.99
CA THR A 244 -16.27 20.06 6.97
C THR A 244 -17.78 20.01 6.80
N SER A 245 -18.37 18.84 6.55
CA SER A 245 -19.79 18.71 6.20
C SER A 245 -20.71 19.28 7.29
N ALA A 246 -21.64 20.13 6.87
CA ALA A 246 -22.68 20.68 7.73
C ALA A 246 -23.73 19.63 8.16
N ASP A 247 -23.82 18.51 7.43
CA ASP A 247 -24.76 17.40 7.74
C ASP A 247 -24.28 16.51 8.89
N GLY A 248 -23.11 16.84 9.46
CA GLY A 248 -22.49 16.15 10.59
C GLY A 248 -21.43 15.13 10.17
N VAL A 249 -20.94 14.37 11.15
CA VAL A 249 -19.95 13.30 10.91
C VAL A 249 -20.66 12.12 10.26
N ARG A 250 -20.55 12.01 8.94
CA ARG A 250 -21.18 10.95 8.15
C ARG A 250 -20.20 10.33 7.17
N ILE A 251 -20.21 9.00 7.10
CA ILE A 251 -19.54 8.21 6.07
C ILE A 251 -20.62 7.40 5.37
N THR A 252 -20.60 7.42 4.04
CA THR A 252 -21.61 6.76 3.18
C THR A 252 -20.97 5.92 2.09
N HIS A 253 -19.63 5.93 1.99
CA HIS A 253 -18.89 5.16 1.00
C HIS A 253 -17.50 4.83 1.54
N TYR A 254 -16.99 3.64 1.26
CA TYR A 254 -15.68 3.19 1.76
C TYR A 254 -14.52 4.12 1.32
N ALA A 255 -14.53 4.62 0.08
CA ALA A 255 -13.42 5.41 -0.46
C ALA A 255 -13.67 6.91 -0.71
N ASN A 256 -14.92 7.35 -0.84
CA ASN A 256 -15.27 8.63 -1.46
C ASN A 256 -16.31 9.37 -0.61
N ASN A 257 -15.86 10.11 0.39
CA ASN A 257 -16.74 10.85 1.29
C ASN A 257 -16.55 12.36 1.13
N GLU A 258 -17.64 13.07 0.87
CA GLU A 258 -17.62 14.52 0.66
C GLU A 258 -17.09 15.26 1.90
N GLY A 259 -16.21 16.23 1.66
CA GLY A 259 -15.74 17.16 2.69
C GLY A 259 -14.81 16.56 3.75
N TRP A 260 -14.41 15.29 3.60
CA TRP A 260 -13.48 14.63 4.51
C TRP A 260 -12.01 14.93 4.20
N PHE A 261 -11.23 15.02 5.27
CA PHE A 261 -9.77 15.15 5.29
C PHE A 261 -9.18 14.08 6.21
N ASP A 262 -7.95 13.66 5.92
CA ASP A 262 -7.11 12.87 6.82
C ASP A 262 -5.66 13.38 6.78
N ASP A 263 -4.84 12.95 7.74
CA ASP A 263 -3.45 13.39 7.91
C ASP A 263 -2.41 12.39 7.40
N THR A 264 -2.83 11.43 6.57
CA THR A 264 -1.88 10.63 5.77
C THR A 264 -1.25 11.51 4.69
N CYS A 265 -0.07 11.16 4.19
CA CYS A 265 0.61 11.94 3.17
C CYS A 265 1.70 11.12 2.49
N ASP A 266 2.23 11.64 1.40
CA ASP A 266 3.48 11.17 0.82
C ASP A 266 4.29 12.33 0.24
N GLY A 267 5.58 12.11 0.00
CA GLY A 267 6.39 13.07 -0.72
C GLY A 267 7.88 12.82 -0.69
N ILE A 268 8.62 13.80 -1.17
CA ILE A 268 10.04 13.65 -1.49
C ILE A 268 10.93 13.97 -0.28
N VAL A 269 11.98 13.16 -0.12
CA VAL A 269 13.06 13.32 0.85
C VAL A 269 14.35 13.60 0.09
N SER A 270 15.07 14.65 0.47
CA SER A 270 16.37 15.01 -0.13
C SER A 270 17.43 15.16 0.95
N ALA A 271 18.69 14.93 0.60
CA ALA A 271 19.81 15.12 1.51
C ALA A 271 21.06 15.63 0.80
N GLU A 272 21.84 16.42 1.54
CA GLU A 272 23.16 16.90 1.12
C GLU A 272 24.20 16.56 2.19
N VAL A 273 25.30 15.93 1.77
CA VAL A 273 26.41 15.54 2.63
C VAL A 273 27.44 16.67 2.64
N HIS A 274 27.83 17.11 3.84
CA HIS A 274 28.77 18.22 4.05
C HIS A 274 30.12 17.71 4.55
N PHE A 275 31.21 18.20 3.97
CA PHE A 275 32.58 17.77 4.30
C PHE A 275 33.37 18.86 5.04
N ALA A 276 34.28 18.45 5.93
CA ALA A 276 35.16 19.33 6.71
C ALA A 276 36.04 20.25 5.86
N THR A 277 36.30 19.87 4.60
CA THR A 277 37.05 20.67 3.62
C THR A 277 36.21 21.79 2.99
N GLY A 278 34.93 21.91 3.35
CA GLY A 278 33.99 22.91 2.85
C GLY A 278 33.22 22.50 1.58
N GLY A 279 33.38 21.25 1.11
CA GLY A 279 32.62 20.72 -0.02
C GLY A 279 31.26 20.13 0.38
N GLN A 280 30.37 19.97 -0.61
CA GLN A 280 29.05 19.35 -0.47
C GLN A 280 28.80 18.33 -1.59
N SER A 281 27.99 17.30 -1.32
CA SER A 281 27.56 16.33 -2.33
C SER A 281 26.10 15.92 -2.13
N PRO A 282 25.25 15.99 -3.17
CA PRO A 282 23.87 15.55 -3.08
C PRO A 282 23.78 14.02 -2.95
N ALA A 283 22.88 13.54 -2.11
CA ALA A 283 22.59 12.11 -1.96
C ALA A 283 21.40 11.62 -2.81
N GLY A 284 21.02 12.41 -3.81
CA GLY A 284 19.81 12.17 -4.60
C GLY A 284 18.55 12.30 -3.75
N THR A 285 17.49 11.59 -4.16
CA THR A 285 16.17 11.66 -3.53
C THR A 285 15.65 10.28 -3.15
N ALA A 286 14.78 10.29 -2.14
CA ALA A 286 13.92 9.17 -1.75
C ALA A 286 12.48 9.67 -1.62
N TRP A 287 11.57 8.77 -1.30
CA TRP A 287 10.17 9.10 -1.03
C TRP A 287 9.77 8.64 0.36
N VAL A 288 8.82 9.31 0.99
CA VAL A 288 8.20 8.91 2.25
C VAL A 288 6.70 8.74 2.06
N ILE A 289 6.11 7.81 2.83
CA ILE A 289 4.68 7.56 2.86
C ILE A 289 4.25 7.42 4.33
N ALA A 290 3.28 8.22 4.75
CA ALA A 290 2.57 8.07 6.00
C ALA A 290 1.28 7.29 5.75
N ALA A 291 1.22 6.05 6.23
CA ALA A 291 0.15 5.10 5.97
C ALA A 291 -0.65 4.72 7.23
N PRO A 292 -1.77 4.00 7.10
CA PRO A 292 -2.44 3.32 8.21
C PRO A 292 -1.51 2.37 8.99
N PRO A 293 -1.82 2.02 10.26
CA PRO A 293 -1.06 1.03 11.01
C PRO A 293 -1.05 -0.37 10.36
N ALA A 294 -0.01 -1.14 10.63
CA ALA A 294 0.07 -2.56 10.29
C ALA A 294 -0.30 -3.38 11.53
N TYR A 295 -1.55 -3.85 11.61
CA TYR A 295 -2.01 -4.57 12.80
C TYR A 295 -1.53 -6.00 12.88
N ALA A 296 -0.83 -6.54 11.87
CA ALA A 296 -0.16 -7.84 11.94
C ALA A 296 1.26 -7.77 11.35
N PRO A 297 2.18 -7.02 11.97
CA PRO A 297 3.47 -6.64 11.36
C PRO A 297 4.39 -7.82 11.01
N GLN A 298 4.18 -8.99 11.63
CA GLN A 298 4.93 -10.21 11.36
C GLN A 298 4.30 -11.10 10.27
N VAL A 299 3.10 -10.76 9.80
CA VAL A 299 2.41 -11.50 8.74
C VAL A 299 2.64 -10.77 7.42
N LEU A 300 3.39 -11.40 6.52
CA LEU A 300 3.68 -10.81 5.20
C LEU A 300 2.53 -11.07 4.22
N ASN A 301 2.25 -10.07 3.38
CA ASN A 301 1.28 -10.19 2.30
C ASN A 301 1.69 -11.26 1.28
N GLN A 302 0.73 -12.02 0.75
CA GLN A 302 1.00 -13.03 -0.30
C GLN A 302 1.71 -12.40 -1.52
N VAL A 303 1.26 -11.20 -1.91
CA VAL A 303 1.98 -10.28 -2.80
C VAL A 303 2.32 -9.03 -2.00
N THR A 304 3.61 -8.82 -1.73
CA THR A 304 4.10 -7.61 -1.05
C THR A 304 4.34 -6.47 -2.03
N MET A 305 4.44 -5.23 -1.54
CA MET A 305 4.78 -4.10 -2.41
C MET A 305 6.15 -4.30 -3.10
N TYR A 306 7.11 -4.94 -2.42
CA TYR A 306 8.39 -5.33 -3.03
C TYR A 306 8.17 -6.27 -4.21
N ASP A 307 7.36 -7.32 -4.06
CA ASP A 307 7.10 -8.28 -5.14
C ASP A 307 6.43 -7.59 -6.34
N ASN A 308 5.49 -6.67 -6.06
CA ASN A 308 4.77 -5.90 -7.07
C ASN A 308 5.71 -5.00 -7.87
N MET A 309 6.52 -4.20 -7.19
CA MET A 309 7.42 -3.25 -7.83
C MET A 309 8.60 -3.97 -8.51
N TYR A 310 9.16 -5.01 -7.88
CA TYR A 310 10.26 -5.78 -8.48
C TYR A 310 9.81 -6.46 -9.79
N ASP A 311 8.57 -6.94 -9.87
CA ASP A 311 7.98 -7.44 -11.10
C ASP A 311 7.96 -6.39 -12.23
N VAL A 312 7.66 -5.13 -11.93
CA VAL A 312 7.75 -4.01 -12.90
C VAL A 312 9.20 -3.80 -13.34
N PHE A 313 10.13 -3.77 -12.40
CA PHE A 313 11.55 -3.57 -12.69
C PHE A 313 12.12 -4.70 -13.56
N VAL A 314 11.71 -5.95 -13.32
CA VAL A 314 12.10 -7.10 -14.15
C VAL A 314 11.49 -7.02 -15.55
N ARG A 315 10.17 -6.85 -15.65
CA ARG A 315 9.47 -6.99 -16.94
C ARG A 315 9.48 -5.75 -17.82
N LYS A 316 9.58 -4.56 -17.22
CA LYS A 316 9.43 -3.28 -17.93
C LYS A 316 10.72 -2.45 -17.92
N MET A 317 11.62 -2.69 -16.96
CA MET A 317 12.91 -1.99 -16.86
C MET A 317 14.11 -2.92 -17.05
N PHE A 318 13.87 -4.23 -17.26
CA PHE A 318 14.88 -5.24 -17.62
C PHE A 318 16.07 -5.31 -16.67
N VAL A 319 15.83 -5.13 -15.36
CA VAL A 319 16.92 -5.06 -14.37
C VAL A 319 17.63 -6.38 -14.11
N ASN A 320 17.04 -7.49 -14.55
CA ASN A 320 17.63 -8.82 -14.48
C ASN A 320 17.51 -9.50 -15.86
N PRO A 321 18.42 -9.21 -16.81
CA PRO A 321 18.35 -9.77 -18.16
C PRO A 321 18.47 -11.29 -18.22
N ALA A 322 19.08 -11.92 -17.21
CA ALA A 322 19.12 -13.39 -17.09
C ALA A 322 17.76 -14.00 -16.74
N LEU A 323 16.86 -13.20 -16.16
CA LEU A 323 15.49 -13.58 -15.84
C LEU A 323 14.51 -13.14 -16.93
N HIS A 324 14.61 -11.90 -17.42
CA HIS A 324 13.72 -11.34 -18.44
C HIS A 324 14.44 -10.29 -19.29
N ALA A 325 14.62 -10.58 -20.59
CA ALA A 325 15.39 -9.73 -21.52
C ALA A 325 14.51 -8.89 -22.47
N GLY A 326 13.23 -8.74 -22.17
CA GLY A 326 12.28 -7.91 -22.93
C GLY A 326 11.47 -8.64 -24.00
N ASN A 327 11.88 -9.85 -24.35
CA ASN A 327 11.13 -10.79 -25.18
C ASN A 327 10.39 -11.87 -24.36
N GLY A 328 10.37 -11.75 -23.04
CA GLY A 328 9.77 -12.70 -22.10
C GLY A 328 10.75 -13.18 -21.04
N PHE A 329 10.26 -14.05 -20.15
CA PHE A 329 11.08 -14.73 -19.15
C PHE A 329 11.98 -15.80 -19.80
N ASP A 330 13.22 -15.91 -19.35
CA ASP A 330 14.16 -16.93 -19.83
C ASP A 330 13.83 -18.29 -19.21
N PRO A 331 13.39 -19.30 -20.00
CA PRO A 331 12.99 -20.61 -19.48
C PRO A 331 14.16 -21.41 -18.87
N THR A 332 15.40 -20.97 -19.04
CA THR A 332 16.58 -21.59 -18.43
C THR A 332 16.94 -21.01 -17.07
N TYR A 333 16.30 -19.90 -16.66
CA TYR A 333 16.53 -19.28 -15.37
C TYR A 333 16.17 -20.24 -14.22
N LYS A 334 17.09 -20.39 -13.26
CA LYS A 334 16.91 -21.24 -12.09
C LYS A 334 16.65 -20.38 -10.86
N PRO A 335 15.39 -20.17 -10.45
CA PRO A 335 15.10 -19.45 -9.22
C PRO A 335 15.73 -20.12 -8.01
N SER A 336 16.15 -19.29 -7.06
CA SER A 336 16.64 -19.76 -5.77
C SER A 336 15.48 -20.27 -4.90
N TYR A 337 15.56 -21.51 -4.43
CA TYR A 337 14.57 -22.05 -3.51
C TYR A 337 14.42 -21.21 -2.23
N PRO A 338 15.48 -20.95 -1.45
CA PRO A 338 15.34 -20.20 -0.20
C PRO A 338 14.90 -18.74 -0.39
N ASP A 339 15.30 -18.09 -1.49
CA ASP A 339 15.11 -16.63 -1.64
C ASP A 339 13.97 -16.21 -2.58
N GLU A 340 13.58 -17.04 -3.54
CA GLU A 340 12.58 -16.71 -4.57
C GLU A 340 11.35 -17.61 -4.56
N ILE A 341 11.47 -18.86 -4.11
CA ILE A 341 10.34 -19.82 -4.08
C ILE A 341 9.73 -19.94 -2.67
N LEU A 342 10.53 -20.25 -1.66
CA LEU A 342 10.07 -20.48 -0.29
C LEU A 342 9.29 -19.30 0.31
N PRO A 343 9.66 -18.03 0.06
CA PRO A 343 8.87 -16.90 0.54
C PRO A 343 7.44 -16.91 -0.02
N ILE A 344 7.23 -17.34 -1.27
CA ILE A 344 5.89 -17.42 -1.88
C ILE A 344 5.08 -18.54 -1.23
N LEU A 345 5.69 -19.72 -1.01
CA LEU A 345 5.01 -20.91 -0.49
C LEU A 345 4.71 -20.83 1.03
N SER A 346 5.44 -20.01 1.78
CA SER A 346 5.35 -19.95 3.24
C SER A 346 4.32 -18.95 3.79
N ARG A 347 4.05 -17.85 3.07
CA ARG A 347 3.10 -16.81 3.50
C ARG A 347 1.65 -17.33 3.71
N PRO A 348 1.09 -18.19 2.85
CA PRO A 348 -0.33 -18.56 2.95
C PRO A 348 -0.72 -19.29 4.24
N ASP A 349 0.15 -20.11 4.83
CA ASP A 349 -0.17 -20.82 6.09
C ASP A 349 -0.42 -19.82 7.24
N ILE A 350 0.33 -18.72 7.28
CA ILE A 350 0.23 -17.74 8.38
C ILE A 350 -1.13 -17.02 8.38
N TYR A 351 -1.81 -16.92 7.24
CA TYR A 351 -3.09 -16.21 7.14
C TYR A 351 -4.20 -16.80 8.02
N GLN A 352 -4.10 -18.08 8.42
CA GLN A 352 -5.06 -18.72 9.33
C GLN A 352 -5.20 -18.02 10.69
N TYR A 353 -4.23 -17.18 11.07
CA TYR A 353 -4.26 -16.44 12.33
C TYR A 353 -4.84 -15.03 12.22
N VAL A 354 -5.08 -14.56 10.99
CA VAL A 354 -5.62 -13.22 10.70
C VAL A 354 -6.94 -13.26 9.93
N CYS A 355 -7.34 -14.41 9.38
CA CYS A 355 -8.66 -14.63 8.82
C CYS A 355 -9.08 -16.10 8.87
N ASN A 356 -10.37 -16.38 8.62
CA ASN A 356 -10.97 -17.71 8.73
C ASN A 356 -10.76 -18.54 7.45
N ILE A 357 -9.51 -18.82 7.07
CA ILE A 357 -9.21 -19.64 5.88
C ILE A 357 -9.53 -21.12 6.14
N PRO A 358 -10.10 -21.86 5.16
CA PRO A 358 -10.36 -23.29 5.30
C PRO A 358 -9.11 -24.12 5.65
N GLY A 359 -9.22 -24.96 6.69
CA GLY A 359 -8.08 -25.70 7.24
C GLY A 359 -7.37 -26.65 6.25
N ARG A 360 -8.08 -27.20 5.26
CA ARG A 360 -7.50 -28.11 4.24
C ARG A 360 -6.35 -27.47 3.47
N GLY A 361 -6.44 -26.17 3.14
CA GLY A 361 -5.37 -25.45 2.44
C GLY A 361 -4.13 -25.25 3.31
N THR A 362 -4.32 -24.83 4.57
CA THR A 362 -3.22 -24.54 5.50
C THR A 362 -2.35 -25.75 5.80
N GLN A 363 -2.95 -26.95 5.95
CA GLN A 363 -2.19 -28.17 6.21
C GLN A 363 -1.22 -28.51 5.07
N GLN A 364 -1.66 -28.37 3.81
CA GLN A 364 -0.81 -28.64 2.65
C GLN A 364 0.36 -27.66 2.57
N HIS A 365 0.11 -26.37 2.81
CA HIS A 365 1.19 -25.37 2.87
C HIS A 365 2.22 -25.68 3.96
N ARG A 366 1.82 -26.18 5.13
CA ARG A 366 2.78 -26.61 6.17
C ARG A 366 3.65 -27.78 5.72
N VAL A 367 3.05 -28.79 5.08
CA VAL A 367 3.80 -29.94 4.58
C VAL A 367 4.83 -29.47 3.54
N THR A 368 4.43 -28.67 2.57
CA THR A 368 5.31 -28.14 1.51
C THR A 368 6.52 -27.40 2.06
N GLN A 369 6.36 -26.62 3.14
CA GLN A 369 7.46 -25.87 3.75
C GLN A 369 8.48 -26.74 4.49
N SER A 370 8.05 -27.90 4.98
CA SER A 370 8.87 -28.79 5.84
C SER A 370 9.51 -29.95 5.09
N ALA A 371 9.12 -30.17 3.84
CA ALA A 371 9.58 -31.29 3.03
C ALA A 371 10.81 -30.94 2.18
N ASP A 372 11.49 -31.97 1.67
CA ASP A 372 12.53 -31.77 0.64
C ASP A 372 11.89 -31.13 -0.60
N PRO A 373 12.42 -30.00 -1.09
CA PRO A 373 11.88 -29.34 -2.28
C PRO A 373 11.82 -30.23 -3.52
N ASP A 374 12.65 -31.28 -3.62
CA ASP A 374 12.61 -32.24 -4.73
C ASP A 374 11.36 -33.14 -4.71
N THR A 375 10.63 -33.22 -3.59
CA THR A 375 9.50 -34.16 -3.41
C THR A 375 8.14 -33.54 -3.79
N PHE A 376 8.02 -32.20 -3.84
CA PHE A 376 6.73 -31.50 -3.91
C PHE A 376 6.53 -30.62 -5.16
N GLN A 377 7.51 -30.56 -6.07
CA GLN A 377 7.49 -29.71 -7.27
C GLN A 377 6.20 -29.85 -8.11
N ASP A 378 5.69 -31.05 -8.32
CA ASP A 378 4.63 -31.30 -9.31
C ASP A 378 3.19 -31.06 -8.78
N GLN A 379 3.00 -30.71 -7.51
CA GLN A 379 1.67 -30.77 -6.84
C GLN A 379 0.94 -29.43 -6.66
N ILE A 380 1.62 -28.30 -6.89
CA ILE A 380 1.15 -27.00 -6.42
C ILE A 380 0.71 -26.10 -7.57
N PHE A 381 1.37 -26.19 -8.72
CA PHE A 381 1.27 -25.17 -9.76
C PHE A 381 -0.13 -25.07 -10.40
N ASP A 382 -0.83 -26.20 -10.56
CA ASP A 382 -2.19 -26.25 -11.11
C ASP A 382 -3.23 -25.45 -10.29
N TYR A 383 -2.89 -25.10 -9.04
CA TYR A 383 -3.75 -24.34 -8.14
C TYR A 383 -3.36 -22.86 -8.00
N ILE A 384 -2.36 -22.38 -8.75
CA ILE A 384 -1.86 -21.00 -8.64
C ILE A 384 -2.41 -20.14 -9.77
N ARG A 385 -2.87 -18.93 -9.42
CA ARG A 385 -3.35 -17.92 -10.35
C ARG A 385 -2.25 -16.92 -10.71
N GLN A 386 -2.07 -16.68 -12.01
CA GLN A 386 -1.27 -15.56 -12.53
C GLN A 386 -2.14 -14.30 -12.68
N ARG A 387 -1.59 -13.14 -12.32
CA ARG A 387 -2.21 -11.83 -12.61
C ARG A 387 -2.06 -11.44 -14.09
N GLY A 388 -3.09 -10.83 -14.68
CA GLY A 388 -3.02 -10.23 -16.02
C GLY A 388 -3.15 -11.21 -17.20
N LEU A 389 -3.67 -12.43 -17.00
CA LEU A 389 -3.92 -13.37 -18.10
C LEU A 389 -5.20 -13.01 -18.85
N SER A 390 -5.04 -12.42 -20.04
CA SER A 390 -6.09 -12.28 -21.05
C SER A 390 -6.15 -13.54 -21.93
N ASP A 391 -7.12 -14.41 -21.69
CA ASP A 391 -7.54 -15.55 -22.54
C ASP A 391 -6.72 -16.88 -22.41
N PRO A 392 -7.37 -18.07 -22.28
CA PRO A 392 -6.73 -19.40 -22.23
C PRO A 392 -6.16 -19.89 -23.58
N GLY A 393 -6.06 -19.01 -24.57
CA GLY A 393 -5.85 -19.35 -25.98
C GLY A 393 -4.49 -19.92 -26.35
N ASP A 394 -3.48 -19.89 -25.47
CA ASP A 394 -2.12 -20.27 -25.87
C ASP A 394 -1.42 -21.38 -25.07
N LYS A 395 -1.98 -21.91 -23.97
CA LYS A 395 -1.46 -23.13 -23.33
C LYS A 395 -2.57 -23.89 -22.59
N PRO A 396 -2.68 -25.23 -22.75
CA PRO A 396 -3.70 -26.04 -22.07
C PRO A 396 -3.56 -26.13 -20.53
N ASN A 397 -2.52 -25.50 -19.94
CA ASN A 397 -2.26 -25.53 -18.49
C ASN A 397 -2.38 -24.15 -17.80
N ASN A 398 -2.86 -23.10 -18.48
CA ASN A 398 -3.01 -21.77 -17.89
C ASN A 398 -4.42 -21.56 -17.33
N VAL A 399 -4.54 -21.49 -16.02
CA VAL A 399 -5.78 -21.13 -15.32
C VAL A 399 -6.04 -19.63 -15.45
N GLY A 400 -7.25 -19.25 -15.85
CA GLY A 400 -7.60 -17.84 -16.10
C GLY A 400 -7.63 -16.99 -14.82
N GLU A 401 -7.32 -15.69 -14.95
CA GLU A 401 -7.29 -14.72 -13.83
C GLU A 401 -8.60 -14.66 -13.03
N ASN A 402 -9.74 -14.90 -13.68
CA ASN A 402 -11.06 -14.89 -13.04
C ASN A 402 -11.62 -16.28 -12.70
N GLN A 403 -10.76 -17.31 -12.63
CA GLN A 403 -11.16 -18.65 -12.20
C GLN A 403 -11.21 -18.74 -10.66
N SER A 404 -12.36 -19.17 -10.14
CA SER A 404 -12.58 -19.37 -8.71
C SER A 404 -11.88 -20.64 -8.20
N GLY A 405 -11.60 -20.69 -6.89
CA GLY A 405 -11.04 -21.87 -6.22
C GLY A 405 -9.52 -22.03 -6.34
N LEU A 406 -8.84 -21.05 -6.93
CA LEU A 406 -7.37 -21.00 -7.05
C LEU A 406 -6.75 -20.07 -6.00
N MET A 407 -5.44 -20.22 -5.82
CA MET A 407 -4.61 -19.43 -4.90
C MET A 407 -3.92 -18.26 -5.62
N PRO A 408 -3.70 -17.12 -4.95
CA PRO A 408 -4.17 -16.75 -3.61
C PRO A 408 -5.70 -16.75 -3.45
N TYR A 409 -6.20 -17.28 -2.33
CA TYR A 409 -7.62 -17.23 -1.98
C TYR A 409 -7.99 -15.85 -1.38
N LEU A 410 -7.78 -14.81 -2.17
CA LEU A 410 -7.99 -13.40 -1.83
C LEU A 410 -8.69 -12.66 -2.97
N ALA A 411 -9.37 -11.56 -2.64
CA ALA A 411 -10.03 -10.66 -3.58
C ALA A 411 -9.01 -9.96 -4.51
N GLY A 412 -9.41 -9.74 -5.77
CA GLY A 412 -8.59 -9.12 -6.83
C GLY A 412 -8.74 -7.60 -6.91
N ASP A 413 -8.21 -6.97 -7.94
CA ASP A 413 -8.16 -5.49 -8.05
C ASP A 413 -9.54 -4.88 -8.29
N ASN A 414 -10.48 -5.64 -8.86
CA ASN A 414 -11.86 -5.21 -9.04
C ASN A 414 -12.87 -6.38 -9.03
N PRO A 415 -13.29 -6.83 -7.83
CA PRO A 415 -14.42 -7.72 -7.63
C PRO A 415 -15.74 -6.96 -7.35
N ILE A 416 -15.72 -5.63 -7.34
CA ILE A 416 -16.84 -4.79 -6.85
C ILE A 416 -17.70 -4.27 -8.00
N SER A 417 -17.10 -3.85 -9.11
CA SER A 417 -17.82 -3.28 -10.26
C SER A 417 -17.61 -4.11 -11.52
N ASN A 418 -18.41 -3.86 -12.56
CA ASN A 418 -18.36 -4.62 -13.82
C ASN A 418 -17.44 -3.97 -14.86
N ILE A 419 -16.69 -2.92 -14.52
CA ILE A 419 -15.81 -2.18 -15.42
C ILE A 419 -14.36 -2.62 -15.13
N THR A 420 -13.65 -3.19 -16.11
CA THR A 420 -12.27 -3.70 -15.89
C THR A 420 -12.21 -4.70 -14.71
N ILE A 421 -12.91 -5.83 -14.87
CA ILE A 421 -13.09 -6.87 -13.86
C ILE A 421 -11.75 -7.58 -13.53
N SER A 422 -11.42 -7.65 -12.24
CA SER A 422 -10.34 -8.50 -11.68
C SER A 422 -10.82 -9.06 -10.36
N LYS A 423 -11.41 -10.26 -10.39
CA LYS A 423 -12.15 -10.81 -9.25
C LYS A 423 -11.26 -11.28 -8.13
N TYR A 424 -10.15 -11.92 -8.47
CA TYR A 424 -9.32 -12.62 -7.50
C TYR A 424 -7.87 -12.17 -7.61
N LEU A 425 -7.16 -12.20 -6.49
CA LEU A 425 -5.74 -11.86 -6.47
C LEU A 425 -4.96 -12.91 -7.26
N GLY A 426 -4.15 -12.47 -8.23
CA GLY A 426 -3.12 -13.28 -8.86
C GLY A 426 -1.73 -12.97 -8.30
N LEU A 427 -0.82 -13.94 -8.32
CA LEU A 427 0.60 -13.67 -8.12
C LEU A 427 1.13 -12.75 -9.22
N THR A 428 2.21 -12.02 -8.95
CA THR A 428 2.90 -11.27 -10.01
C THR A 428 3.40 -12.22 -11.10
N GLU A 429 3.60 -11.72 -12.32
CA GLU A 429 4.09 -12.57 -13.42
C GLU A 429 5.47 -13.17 -13.08
N THR A 430 6.32 -12.42 -12.37
CA THR A 430 7.61 -12.89 -11.87
C THR A 430 7.47 -14.00 -10.81
N GLN A 431 6.59 -13.84 -9.82
CA GLN A 431 6.33 -14.88 -8.81
C GLN A 431 5.74 -16.15 -9.44
N TYR A 432 4.82 -15.99 -10.38
CA TYR A 432 4.22 -17.10 -11.12
C TYR A 432 5.26 -17.85 -11.94
N PHE A 433 6.16 -17.12 -12.64
CA PHE A 433 7.27 -17.72 -13.37
C PHE A 433 8.18 -18.54 -12.45
N PHE A 434 8.54 -18.03 -11.26
CA PHE A 434 9.36 -18.78 -10.31
C PHE A 434 8.71 -20.09 -9.86
N LEU A 435 7.41 -20.08 -9.54
CA LEU A 435 6.69 -21.30 -9.18
C LEU A 435 6.56 -22.26 -10.36
N SER A 436 6.46 -21.75 -11.59
CA SER A 436 6.44 -22.58 -12.81
C SER A 436 7.77 -23.29 -13.03
N GLN A 437 8.88 -22.58 -12.87
CA GLN A 437 10.22 -23.17 -12.97
C GLN A 437 10.42 -24.22 -11.88
N TYR A 438 10.01 -23.91 -10.64
CA TYR A 438 10.05 -24.86 -9.52
C TYR A 438 9.25 -26.13 -9.82
N SER A 439 8.03 -26.00 -10.36
CA SER A 439 7.20 -27.16 -10.67
C SER A 439 7.73 -28.02 -11.83
N ASN A 440 8.65 -27.49 -12.63
CA ASN A 440 9.34 -28.24 -13.67
C ASN A 440 10.71 -28.78 -13.21
N GLY A 441 11.04 -28.68 -11.91
CA GLY A 441 12.35 -29.06 -11.36
C GLY A 441 13.50 -28.16 -11.82
N ILE A 442 13.20 -26.97 -12.35
CA ILE A 442 14.19 -25.99 -12.80
C ILE A 442 14.39 -24.96 -11.68
N TYR A 443 15.23 -25.28 -10.72
CA TYR A 443 15.55 -24.37 -9.62
C TYR A 443 16.93 -24.67 -9.04
N THR A 444 17.39 -23.86 -8.09
CA THR A 444 18.63 -24.11 -7.34
C THR A 444 18.38 -24.04 -5.83
N LYS A 445 19.12 -24.85 -5.05
CA LYS A 445 19.12 -24.76 -3.58
C LYS A 445 20.09 -23.69 -3.06
N GLU A 446 20.89 -23.09 -3.96
CA GLU A 446 21.83 -22.02 -3.62
C GLU A 446 21.09 -20.70 -3.33
N PRO A 447 21.45 -19.98 -2.25
CA PRO A 447 20.91 -18.66 -1.97
C PRO A 447 21.39 -17.63 -2.99
N LEU A 448 20.60 -16.58 -3.18
CA LEU A 448 20.99 -15.41 -3.96
C LEU A 448 22.12 -14.64 -3.24
N PRO A 449 22.96 -13.89 -3.99
CA PRO A 449 23.87 -12.93 -3.40
C PRO A 449 23.12 -11.95 -2.49
N LYS A 450 23.68 -11.70 -1.30
CA LYS A 450 23.08 -10.75 -0.36
C LYS A 450 23.06 -9.35 -0.96
N LEU A 451 21.94 -8.65 -0.75
CA LEU A 451 21.83 -7.23 -1.04
C LEU A 451 22.81 -6.43 -0.17
N GLY A 452 23.34 -5.35 -0.72
CA GLY A 452 24.04 -4.34 0.08
C GLY A 452 23.12 -3.72 1.13
N PRO A 453 23.67 -3.07 2.18
CA PRO A 453 22.89 -2.58 3.31
C PRO A 453 21.78 -1.59 2.89
N GLY A 454 22.03 -0.70 1.91
CA GLY A 454 21.01 0.20 1.38
C GLY A 454 19.84 -0.53 0.71
N PRO A 455 20.07 -1.32 -0.36
CA PRO A 455 19.03 -2.11 -1.01
C PRO A 455 18.32 -3.11 -0.09
N ALA A 456 18.97 -3.60 0.98
CA ALA A 456 18.32 -4.41 1.99
C ALA A 456 17.25 -3.63 2.77
N LEU A 457 17.48 -2.34 3.08
CA LEU A 457 16.47 -1.45 3.66
C LEU A 457 15.30 -1.20 2.69
N ASP A 458 15.58 -1.04 1.40
CA ASP A 458 14.54 -0.89 0.36
C ASP A 458 13.61 -2.11 0.34
N LYS A 459 14.21 -3.32 0.34
CA LYS A 459 13.45 -4.57 0.37
C LYS A 459 12.65 -4.70 1.66
N ALA A 460 13.22 -4.35 2.81
CA ALA A 460 12.54 -4.44 4.09
C ALA A 460 11.31 -3.53 4.16
N ALA A 461 11.46 -2.25 3.78
CA ALA A 461 10.37 -1.27 3.79
C ALA A 461 9.19 -1.71 2.92
N LEU A 462 9.48 -2.15 1.68
CA LEU A 462 8.46 -2.54 0.71
C LEU A 462 7.86 -3.93 0.97
N SER A 463 8.59 -4.85 1.60
CA SER A 463 8.06 -6.18 1.91
C SER A 463 6.95 -6.13 2.98
N ASN A 464 6.97 -5.12 3.85
CA ASN A 464 6.00 -4.91 4.92
C ASN A 464 4.73 -4.15 4.48
N CYS A 465 4.46 -4.07 3.18
CA CYS A 465 3.32 -3.36 2.60
C CYS A 465 2.52 -4.26 1.66
N VAL A 466 1.27 -3.89 1.41
CA VAL A 466 0.37 -4.60 0.48
C VAL A 466 0.82 -4.35 -0.96
N GLY A 467 1.08 -5.41 -1.74
CA GLY A 467 1.39 -5.31 -3.18
C GLY A 467 0.23 -5.66 -4.11
N GLY A 468 -0.90 -6.02 -3.53
CA GLY A 468 -2.12 -6.43 -4.22
C GLY A 468 -3.10 -7.11 -3.25
N ALA A 469 -4.40 -7.08 -3.51
CA ALA A 469 -5.03 -6.32 -4.59
C ALA A 469 -4.98 -4.81 -4.36
N PHE A 470 -5.32 -4.03 -5.39
CA PHE A 470 -5.38 -2.57 -5.34
C PHE A 470 -6.80 -2.08 -5.59
N SER A 471 -7.62 -2.09 -4.53
CA SER A 471 -9.03 -1.66 -4.55
C SER A 471 -9.49 -0.85 -3.32
N PRO A 472 -8.77 0.19 -2.86
CA PRO A 472 -7.57 0.79 -3.46
C PRO A 472 -6.25 0.14 -3.02
N GLY A 473 -6.25 -0.68 -1.95
CA GLY A 473 -5.04 -1.11 -1.25
C GLY A 473 -4.94 -0.40 0.09
N ILE A 474 -3.80 -0.52 0.78
CA ILE A 474 -3.63 0.09 2.12
C ILE A 474 -2.68 1.29 2.09
N GLU A 475 -1.42 1.08 1.72
CA GLU A 475 -0.42 2.16 1.70
C GLU A 475 -0.47 2.98 0.40
N ILE A 476 -0.49 2.28 -0.74
CA ILE A 476 -0.47 2.82 -2.11
C ILE A 476 -1.30 1.88 -2.98
N THR A 477 -1.70 2.36 -4.17
CA THR A 477 -2.47 1.62 -5.15
C THR A 477 -1.67 1.26 -6.42
N TRP A 478 -2.38 0.84 -7.47
CA TRP A 478 -1.89 0.41 -8.79
C TRP A 478 -0.91 1.35 -9.48
N ILE A 479 -0.77 2.63 -9.08
CA ILE A 479 0.22 3.55 -9.64
C ILE A 479 1.64 2.96 -9.64
N THR A 480 1.98 2.15 -8.64
CA THR A 480 3.30 1.47 -8.54
C THR A 480 3.60 0.52 -9.70
N ARG A 481 2.59 0.10 -10.46
CA ARG A 481 2.76 -0.78 -11.63
C ARG A 481 3.16 0.00 -12.89
N SER A 482 3.10 1.33 -12.87
CA SER A 482 3.53 2.17 -13.98
C SER A 482 5.06 2.32 -13.96
N PRO A 483 5.80 1.91 -15.00
CA PRO A 483 7.25 2.08 -15.01
C PRO A 483 7.67 3.57 -15.10
N THR A 484 6.78 4.45 -15.55
CA THR A 484 7.08 5.88 -15.79
C THR A 484 7.16 6.71 -14.52
N ILE A 485 6.70 6.20 -13.38
CA ILE A 485 6.88 6.89 -12.09
C ILE A 485 8.29 6.72 -11.52
N TYR A 486 9.10 5.82 -12.07
CA TYR A 486 10.45 5.52 -11.58
C TYR A 486 11.51 6.30 -12.35
N GLN A 487 12.61 6.60 -11.67
CA GLN A 487 13.76 7.25 -12.31
C GLN A 487 14.34 6.34 -13.40
N PRO A 488 14.76 6.90 -14.55
CA PRO A 488 15.54 6.16 -15.52
C PRO A 488 16.79 5.57 -14.88
N LEU A 489 17.08 4.30 -15.18
CA LEU A 489 18.25 3.61 -14.64
C LEU A 489 19.54 4.14 -15.29
N PRO A 490 20.61 4.42 -14.52
CA PRO A 490 21.90 4.77 -15.08
C PRO A 490 22.55 3.56 -15.80
N SER A 491 23.63 3.79 -16.53
CA SER A 491 24.45 2.72 -17.10
C SER A 491 25.91 2.88 -16.68
N PRO A 492 26.49 1.93 -15.91
CA PRO A 492 25.83 0.75 -15.33
C PRO A 492 24.86 1.11 -14.20
N PHE A 493 23.88 0.24 -13.92
CA PHE A 493 23.01 0.30 -12.74
C PHE A 493 23.26 -0.90 -11.81
N GLY A 494 22.80 -0.78 -10.56
CA GLY A 494 22.73 -1.88 -9.61
C GLY A 494 21.48 -1.79 -8.71
N PRO A 495 21.33 -2.70 -7.74
CA PRO A 495 20.15 -2.72 -6.87
C PRO A 495 19.88 -1.42 -6.09
N SER A 496 20.89 -0.56 -5.90
CA SER A 496 20.71 0.74 -5.24
C SER A 496 19.99 1.79 -6.11
N ASP A 497 19.85 1.53 -7.42
CA ASP A 497 19.08 2.35 -8.38
C ASP A 497 17.59 2.00 -8.39
N PHE A 498 17.18 0.90 -7.77
CA PHE A 498 15.80 0.42 -7.87
C PHE A 498 14.85 1.26 -7.02
N PHE A 499 13.58 1.26 -7.42
CA PHE A 499 12.44 1.87 -6.70
C PHE A 499 12.52 3.38 -6.45
N ARG A 500 13.47 4.08 -7.10
CA ARG A 500 13.60 5.53 -7.02
C ARG A 500 12.45 6.19 -7.75
N ILE A 501 11.65 6.99 -7.05
CA ILE A 501 10.57 7.76 -7.66
C ILE A 501 11.16 8.91 -8.49
N ASN A 502 10.69 9.05 -9.72
CA ASN A 502 10.96 10.20 -10.58
C ASN A 502 10.11 11.38 -10.11
N GLY A 503 10.49 11.99 -9.01
CA GLY A 503 9.73 13.08 -8.42
C GLY A 503 10.54 14.34 -8.19
N GLU A 504 9.80 15.42 -7.93
CA GLU A 504 10.32 16.75 -7.69
C GLU A 504 9.81 17.31 -6.37
N SER A 505 10.59 18.20 -5.77
CA SER A 505 10.09 19.01 -4.66
C SER A 505 9.17 20.09 -5.23
N ALA A 506 7.94 20.11 -4.72
CA ALA A 506 6.98 21.15 -5.00
C ALA A 506 6.39 21.63 -3.68
N LEU A 507 6.73 22.85 -3.27
CA LEU A 507 6.12 23.50 -2.09
C LEU A 507 4.62 23.76 -2.31
N VAL A 508 4.21 23.86 -3.57
CA VAL A 508 2.85 24.17 -4.00
C VAL A 508 2.45 23.11 -5.05
N PRO A 509 2.08 21.87 -4.63
CA PRO A 509 1.86 20.73 -5.54
C PRO A 509 0.65 20.91 -6.48
N SER A 510 0.80 20.72 -7.79
CA SER A 510 -0.25 20.82 -8.81
C SER A 510 -1.52 20.02 -8.51
N LEU A 511 -2.66 20.52 -9.02
CA LEU A 511 -3.98 19.88 -8.96
C LEU A 511 -4.19 18.81 -10.04
N THR A 512 -3.42 18.83 -11.13
CA THR A 512 -3.70 18.03 -12.34
C THR A 512 -2.73 16.91 -12.61
N LYS A 513 -1.56 16.91 -11.97
CA LYS A 513 -0.47 15.99 -12.33
C LYS A 513 -0.92 14.53 -12.28
N GLY A 514 -0.71 13.76 -13.33
CA GLY A 514 -1.19 12.37 -13.43
C GLY A 514 -2.68 12.18 -13.77
N SER A 515 -3.44 13.23 -14.14
CA SER A 515 -4.85 13.11 -14.55
C SER A 515 -5.00 12.33 -15.85
N SER A 516 -3.97 12.34 -16.69
CA SER A 516 -3.89 11.54 -17.91
C SER A 516 -3.73 10.04 -17.63
N GLY A 517 -3.27 9.64 -16.43
CA GLY A 517 -2.79 8.29 -16.14
C GLY A 517 -1.43 7.95 -16.78
N ASP A 518 -0.80 8.89 -17.50
CA ASP A 518 0.52 8.74 -18.12
C ASP A 518 1.53 9.72 -17.51
N TYR A 519 2.55 9.16 -16.87
CA TYR A 519 3.65 9.90 -16.22
C TYR A 519 4.91 9.99 -17.09
N SER A 520 4.86 9.58 -18.36
CA SER A 520 6.04 9.55 -19.24
C SER A 520 6.72 10.90 -19.44
N ASN A 521 5.95 12.00 -19.34
CA ASN A 521 6.42 13.37 -19.53
C ASN A 521 6.26 14.24 -18.27
N GLU A 522 6.06 13.62 -17.10
CA GLU A 522 5.80 14.31 -15.84
C GLU A 522 6.63 13.67 -14.71
N THR A 523 7.13 14.49 -13.79
CA THR A 523 7.66 14.02 -12.49
C THR A 523 6.51 13.80 -11.50
N LEU A 524 6.69 13.05 -10.41
CA LEU A 524 5.71 13.06 -9.31
C LEU A 524 5.98 14.22 -8.34
N GLU A 525 4.93 14.73 -7.72
CA GLU A 525 4.99 15.73 -6.65
C GLU A 525 4.54 15.14 -5.30
N PRO A 526 4.79 15.83 -4.17
CA PRO A 526 4.24 15.43 -2.88
C PRO A 526 2.73 15.16 -2.95
N GLY A 527 2.29 14.04 -2.37
CA GLY A 527 0.90 13.59 -2.36
C GLY A 527 0.47 12.75 -3.57
N ASP A 528 1.31 12.62 -4.60
CA ASP A 528 0.90 11.92 -5.83
C ASP A 528 0.81 10.41 -5.68
N LEU A 529 1.51 9.76 -4.75
CA LEU A 529 1.37 8.31 -4.56
C LEU A 529 0.08 7.94 -3.81
N THR A 530 -0.37 8.77 -2.87
CA THR A 530 -1.48 8.43 -1.95
C THR A 530 -2.83 9.07 -2.31
N LYS A 531 -2.88 10.00 -3.27
CA LYS A 531 -4.14 10.70 -3.64
C LYS A 531 -5.28 9.80 -4.11
N TYR A 532 -4.96 8.62 -4.61
CA TYR A 532 -5.92 7.61 -5.06
C TYR A 532 -6.63 6.91 -3.90
N MET A 533 -6.00 6.85 -2.73
CA MET A 533 -6.50 6.09 -1.59
C MET A 533 -7.80 6.69 -1.05
N ALA A 534 -8.49 5.92 -0.22
CA ALA A 534 -9.74 6.32 0.39
C ALA A 534 -9.63 7.60 1.23
N GLN A 535 -10.71 8.37 1.22
CA GLN A 535 -10.88 9.58 2.01
C GLN A 535 -12.14 9.50 2.88
N PRO A 536 -12.01 9.39 4.21
CA PRO A 536 -10.75 9.17 4.95
C PRO A 536 -10.29 7.70 4.87
N TRP A 537 -9.02 7.42 5.16
CA TRP A 537 -8.48 6.05 5.12
C TRP A 537 -9.20 5.05 6.04
N GLN A 538 -9.78 5.51 7.17
CA GLN A 538 -10.45 4.64 8.13
C GLN A 538 -11.71 3.97 7.58
N ALA A 539 -12.43 4.62 6.66
CA ALA A 539 -13.63 4.05 6.05
C ALA A 539 -13.27 2.78 5.27
N ASP A 540 -12.32 2.92 4.34
CA ASP A 540 -11.75 1.78 3.62
C ASP A 540 -11.16 0.75 4.57
N PHE A 541 -10.39 1.17 5.57
CA PHE A 541 -9.76 0.24 6.52
C PHE A 541 -10.76 -0.63 7.30
N ASN A 542 -11.96 -0.10 7.58
CA ASN A 542 -13.04 -0.89 8.16
C ASN A 542 -13.62 -1.88 7.14
N GLU A 543 -13.89 -1.42 5.93
CA GLU A 543 -14.49 -2.19 4.83
C GLU A 543 -13.52 -3.22 4.20
N CYS A 544 -12.21 -3.09 4.43
CA CYS A 544 -11.11 -3.99 4.07
C CYS A 544 -11.21 -5.37 4.75
N SER A 545 -12.32 -6.08 4.56
CA SER A 545 -12.70 -7.25 5.35
C SER A 545 -12.95 -8.46 4.45
N LEU A 546 -14.21 -8.75 4.13
CA LEU A 546 -14.67 -9.87 3.32
C LEU A 546 -15.44 -9.32 2.12
N GLN A 547 -15.22 -9.93 0.96
CA GLN A 547 -15.89 -9.61 -0.29
C GLN A 547 -16.70 -10.82 -0.76
N ASP A 548 -17.98 -10.60 -0.98
CA ASP A 548 -18.82 -11.54 -1.70
C ASP A 548 -18.49 -11.42 -3.20
N ILE A 549 -18.04 -12.52 -3.81
CA ILE A 549 -17.64 -12.55 -5.22
C ILE A 549 -18.43 -13.64 -5.95
N SER A 550 -19.09 -13.25 -7.05
CA SER A 550 -19.73 -14.23 -7.93
C SER A 550 -18.69 -15.07 -8.68
N ASN A 551 -18.78 -16.38 -8.54
CA ASN A 551 -17.94 -17.37 -9.25
C ASN A 551 -18.32 -17.53 -10.72
N VAL A 552 -19.47 -16.99 -11.15
CA VAL A 552 -19.96 -17.03 -12.54
C VAL A 552 -20.43 -15.64 -12.99
N GLY A 553 -20.25 -15.30 -14.27
CA GLY A 553 -20.75 -14.03 -14.83
C GLY A 553 -20.10 -12.77 -14.25
N VAL A 554 -20.84 -11.66 -14.19
CA VAL A 554 -20.36 -10.33 -13.74
C VAL A 554 -20.22 -10.22 -12.21
N ASN A 555 -19.57 -9.14 -11.72
CA ASN A 555 -19.37 -8.87 -10.28
C ASN A 555 -20.66 -8.46 -9.57
N LYS A 556 -21.48 -7.59 -10.20
CA LYS A 556 -22.80 -7.16 -9.72
C LYS A 556 -23.85 -7.32 -10.82
N TYR A 557 -24.93 -8.07 -10.59
CA TYR A 557 -26.02 -8.22 -11.56
C TYR A 557 -27.21 -7.33 -11.18
N GLY A 558 -27.17 -6.05 -11.59
CA GLY A 558 -28.26 -5.09 -11.39
C GLY A 558 -28.63 -4.78 -9.92
N GLU A 559 -29.42 -3.72 -9.74
CA GLU A 559 -30.11 -3.39 -8.49
C GLU A 559 -31.61 -3.65 -8.68
N PRO A 560 -32.33 -4.32 -7.75
CA PRO A 560 -31.85 -4.94 -6.52
C PRO A 560 -31.24 -6.33 -6.78
N PRO A 561 -30.39 -6.84 -5.87
CA PRO A 561 -29.80 -8.17 -5.99
C PRO A 561 -30.92 -9.21 -6.03
N ASN A 562 -31.18 -9.78 -7.20
CA ASN A 562 -31.96 -11.01 -7.27
C ASN A 562 -31.05 -12.11 -6.72
N GLN A 563 -31.07 -12.25 -5.39
CA GLN A 563 -30.55 -13.38 -4.66
C GLN A 563 -31.24 -14.65 -5.16
N THR A 564 -30.71 -15.25 -6.23
CA THR A 564 -30.54 -16.70 -6.21
C THR A 564 -29.33 -17.00 -5.34
N ALA A 565 -29.51 -16.73 -4.04
CA ALA A 565 -28.70 -17.30 -2.99
C ALA A 565 -28.71 -18.82 -3.17
N GLY A 566 -27.52 -19.44 -3.20
CA GLY A 566 -27.44 -20.89 -3.16
C GLY A 566 -26.08 -21.48 -3.50
N GLU A 567 -25.53 -21.20 -4.70
CA GLU A 567 -24.49 -22.11 -5.24
C GLU A 567 -23.30 -21.42 -5.92
N ASN A 568 -23.32 -20.10 -6.16
CA ASN A 568 -22.36 -19.46 -7.06
C ASN A 568 -21.64 -18.20 -6.52
N VAL A 569 -21.77 -17.86 -5.23
CA VAL A 569 -21.02 -16.76 -4.60
C VAL A 569 -20.08 -17.35 -3.56
N ALA A 570 -18.83 -16.87 -3.52
CA ALA A 570 -17.85 -17.26 -2.53
C ALA A 570 -17.23 -16.02 -1.85
N ASN A 571 -16.85 -16.20 -0.60
CA ASN A 571 -16.35 -15.14 0.26
C ASN A 571 -14.83 -15.12 0.20
N TYR A 572 -14.26 -13.99 -0.21
CA TYR A 572 -12.82 -13.79 -0.33
C TYR A 572 -12.38 -12.64 0.55
N TRP A 573 -11.18 -12.71 1.12
CA TRP A 573 -10.64 -11.62 1.93
C TRP A 573 -9.84 -10.63 1.11
N TRP A 574 -9.82 -9.38 1.56
CA TRP A 574 -8.98 -8.31 1.01
C TRP A 574 -7.53 -8.41 1.48
N TRP A 575 -7.19 -7.78 2.62
CA TRP A 575 -5.82 -7.68 3.12
C TRP A 575 -5.63 -8.14 4.58
N PRO A 576 -5.90 -9.42 4.92
CA PRO A 576 -5.80 -9.92 6.31
C PRO A 576 -4.45 -9.68 7.01
N ALA A 577 -3.35 -9.71 6.25
CA ALA A 577 -2.00 -9.50 6.78
C ALA A 577 -1.72 -8.04 7.21
N GLN A 578 -2.51 -7.10 6.71
CA GLN A 578 -2.38 -5.68 7.04
C GLN A 578 -3.48 -5.23 8.02
N ARG A 579 -4.70 -5.69 7.75
CA ARG A 579 -5.95 -5.46 8.48
C ARG A 579 -6.58 -6.83 8.80
N PRO A 580 -6.38 -7.38 10.00
CA PRO A 580 -6.94 -8.68 10.36
C PRO A 580 -8.47 -8.73 10.28
N TYR A 581 -9.02 -9.88 9.93
CA TYR A 581 -10.47 -10.14 9.93
C TYR A 581 -10.89 -10.90 11.18
N ALA A 582 -10.20 -12.00 11.48
CA ALA A 582 -10.50 -12.88 12.60
C ALA A 582 -9.22 -13.36 13.29
N VAL A 583 -9.20 -13.28 14.62
CA VAL A 583 -7.97 -13.30 15.43
C VAL A 583 -8.17 -14.12 16.70
N PHE A 584 -7.07 -14.62 17.28
CA PHE A 584 -7.09 -15.31 18.56
C PHE A 584 -6.76 -14.34 19.69
N PRO A 585 -7.69 -14.01 20.62
CA PRO A 585 -7.36 -13.15 21.76
C PRO A 585 -6.33 -13.82 22.67
N LYS A 586 -5.31 -13.10 23.13
CA LYS A 586 -4.28 -13.65 24.03
C LYS A 586 -4.85 -14.30 25.30
N ASP A 587 -5.90 -13.72 25.87
CA ASP A 587 -6.52 -14.22 27.11
C ASP A 587 -7.45 -15.43 26.89
N THR A 588 -7.94 -15.63 25.66
CA THR A 588 -8.79 -16.76 25.27
C THR A 588 -8.37 -17.33 23.91
N PRO A 589 -7.15 -17.89 23.80
CA PRO A 589 -6.50 -18.16 22.51
C PRO A 589 -6.97 -19.47 21.85
N THR A 590 -8.14 -19.99 22.23
CA THR A 590 -8.68 -21.27 21.73
C THR A 590 -9.66 -21.10 20.59
N GLN A 591 -10.15 -19.88 20.34
CA GLN A 591 -11.15 -19.59 19.32
C GLN A 591 -10.85 -18.25 18.65
N GLN A 592 -11.08 -18.19 17.33
CA GLN A 592 -11.07 -16.92 16.61
C GLN A 592 -12.32 -16.09 16.90
N VAL A 593 -12.10 -14.79 17.11
CA VAL A 593 -13.16 -13.78 17.19
C VAL A 593 -12.93 -12.73 16.11
N MET A 594 -13.97 -11.98 15.76
CA MET A 594 -13.83 -10.85 14.83
C MET A 594 -12.85 -9.81 15.40
N TRP A 595 -11.96 -9.30 14.55
CA TRP A 595 -10.99 -8.29 14.96
C TRP A 595 -11.67 -6.96 15.31
N THR A 596 -12.67 -6.56 14.51
CA THR A 596 -13.54 -5.40 14.76
C THR A 596 -14.76 -5.72 15.63
N ARG A 597 -14.72 -6.80 16.43
CA ARG A 597 -15.77 -7.07 17.40
C ARG A 597 -16.04 -5.85 18.29
N ASP A 598 -17.26 -5.75 18.80
CA ASP A 598 -17.78 -4.61 19.58
C ASP A 598 -17.99 -3.31 18.78
N PHE A 599 -17.79 -3.33 17.45
CA PHE A 599 -18.24 -2.23 16.60
C PHE A 599 -19.75 -2.27 16.45
N VAL A 600 -20.35 -1.08 16.27
CA VAL A 600 -21.79 -0.93 16.06
C VAL A 600 -22.19 -1.47 14.68
N ASP A 601 -23.38 -2.05 14.60
CA ASP A 601 -23.94 -2.48 13.32
C ASP A 601 -24.34 -1.28 12.47
N ASP A 602 -24.19 -1.43 11.15
CA ASP A 602 -24.70 -0.47 10.19
C ASP A 602 -26.21 -0.62 10.04
N GLY A 603 -26.90 0.51 10.07
CA GLY A 603 -28.34 0.58 9.87
C GLY A 603 -28.71 0.58 8.38
N ASN A 604 -30.02 0.57 8.10
CA ASN A 604 -30.54 0.60 6.73
C ASN A 604 -30.71 2.02 6.14
N ASP A 605 -30.16 3.05 6.79
CA ASP A 605 -30.28 4.46 6.39
C ASP A 605 -29.13 4.96 5.51
N GLY A 606 -28.23 4.06 5.11
CA GLY A 606 -27.08 4.37 4.25
C GLY A 606 -25.93 5.08 4.96
N ILE A 607 -25.99 5.23 6.29
CA ILE A 607 -24.89 5.74 7.11
C ILE A 607 -24.10 4.56 7.67
N LEU A 608 -22.81 4.51 7.30
CA LEU A 608 -21.85 3.50 7.76
C LEU A 608 -21.34 3.92 9.15
N ARG A 609 -22.06 3.52 10.19
CA ARG A 609 -21.75 3.84 11.59
C ARG A 609 -20.49 3.13 12.07
N SER A 610 -20.26 1.92 11.58
CA SER A 610 -19.05 1.15 11.85
C SER A 610 -17.80 1.86 11.31
N ASP A 611 -17.90 2.49 10.13
CA ASP A 611 -16.83 3.32 9.55
C ASP A 611 -16.56 4.59 10.38
N ILE A 612 -17.62 5.27 10.83
CA ILE A 612 -17.48 6.44 11.72
C ILE A 612 -16.83 6.02 13.04
N GLN A 613 -17.19 4.84 13.56
CA GLN A 613 -16.51 4.29 14.73
C GLN A 613 -15.04 4.02 14.42
N MET A 614 -14.68 3.48 13.25
CA MET A 614 -13.28 3.29 12.86
C MET A 614 -12.49 4.60 12.86
N VAL A 615 -13.08 5.73 12.41
CA VAL A 615 -12.44 7.06 12.47
C VAL A 615 -11.95 7.44 13.87
N THR A 616 -12.63 6.99 14.93
CA THR A 616 -12.30 7.35 16.32
C THR A 616 -11.65 6.22 17.11
N CYS A 617 -11.95 4.96 16.76
CA CYS A 617 -11.59 3.78 17.52
C CYS A 617 -10.46 2.95 16.90
N TRP A 618 -9.97 3.26 15.69
CA TRP A 618 -8.89 2.50 15.02
C TRP A 618 -7.73 2.20 15.98
N LYS A 619 -7.26 3.23 16.68
CA LYS A 619 -6.16 3.19 17.65
C LYS A 619 -6.34 2.28 18.85
N TYR A 620 -7.54 1.76 19.11
CA TYR A 620 -7.85 0.87 20.23
C TYR A 620 -7.87 -0.62 19.86
N LEU A 621 -7.81 -0.94 18.56
CA LEU A 621 -7.75 -2.30 18.06
C LEU A 621 -6.41 -2.97 18.41
N GLY A 622 -6.40 -4.30 18.50
CA GLY A 622 -5.24 -5.07 18.91
C GLY A 622 -4.32 -5.45 17.76
N PHE A 623 -3.05 -5.69 18.08
CA PHE A 623 -2.00 -6.12 17.15
C PHE A 623 -1.85 -7.64 17.21
N ILE A 624 -1.54 -8.25 16.07
CA ILE A 624 -1.33 -9.68 15.92
C ILE A 624 0.16 -9.94 15.86
N VAL A 625 0.66 -10.61 16.89
CA VAL A 625 2.09 -10.94 17.05
C VAL A 625 2.27 -12.43 17.28
N GLU A 626 3.46 -12.90 16.96
CA GLU A 626 3.84 -14.29 17.22
C GLU A 626 3.81 -14.56 18.74
N SER A 627 3.20 -15.68 19.09
CA SER A 627 3.08 -16.15 20.46
C SER A 627 4.42 -16.59 21.01
N ASN A 628 4.68 -16.27 22.27
CA ASN A 628 5.85 -16.77 22.99
C ASN A 628 5.59 -18.11 23.69
N GLN A 629 4.40 -18.72 23.50
CA GLN A 629 4.01 -19.97 24.14
C GLN A 629 4.18 -21.17 23.21
N PRO A 630 4.60 -22.34 23.74
CA PRO A 630 4.63 -23.56 22.95
C PRO A 630 3.21 -24.05 22.61
N ALA A 631 3.13 -24.96 21.63
CA ALA A 631 1.90 -25.68 21.31
C ALA A 631 1.27 -26.31 22.59
N PRO A 632 -0.07 -26.36 22.72
CA PRO A 632 -1.08 -26.19 21.67
C PRO A 632 -1.56 -24.73 21.46
N ALA A 633 -0.87 -23.72 21.99
CA ALA A 633 -1.23 -22.32 21.74
C ALA A 633 -1.16 -21.98 20.23
N PRO A 634 -2.03 -21.09 19.73
CA PRO A 634 -1.93 -20.60 18.36
C PRO A 634 -0.58 -19.88 18.18
N ARG A 635 0.01 -20.00 16.99
CA ARG A 635 1.29 -19.35 16.68
C ARG A 635 1.21 -17.83 16.74
N TYR A 636 0.05 -17.23 16.51
CA TYR A 636 -0.15 -15.78 16.59
C TYR A 636 -1.42 -15.45 17.37
N TRP A 637 -1.41 -14.33 18.10
CA TRP A 637 -2.53 -13.86 18.91
C TRP A 637 -2.63 -12.33 18.97
N GLU A 638 -3.78 -11.83 19.39
CA GLU A 638 -4.06 -10.40 19.57
C GLU A 638 -3.56 -9.90 20.92
N VAL A 639 -2.78 -8.81 20.88
CA VAL A 639 -2.24 -8.06 22.02
C VAL A 639 -2.60 -6.59 21.93
N SER A 640 -2.39 -5.82 23.00
CA SER A 640 -2.57 -4.37 23.00
C SER A 640 -3.98 -3.85 22.66
N ARG A 641 -5.04 -4.67 22.70
CA ARG A 641 -6.41 -4.21 22.46
C ARG A 641 -6.95 -3.46 23.68
N LEU A 642 -7.66 -2.34 23.47
CA LEU A 642 -8.35 -1.59 24.51
C LEU A 642 -9.87 -1.67 24.32
N ASP A 643 -10.53 -2.59 25.02
CA ASP A 643 -11.96 -2.87 24.84
C ASP A 643 -12.88 -1.73 25.29
N LYS A 644 -12.55 -1.08 26.41
CA LYS A 644 -13.45 -0.13 27.06
C LYS A 644 -13.80 1.06 26.15
N PRO A 645 -12.85 1.76 25.51
CA PRO A 645 -13.17 2.85 24.59
C PRO A 645 -14.01 2.42 23.37
N ILE A 646 -13.83 1.20 22.88
CA ILE A 646 -14.61 0.67 21.74
C ILE A 646 -16.08 0.46 22.16
N LYS A 647 -16.29 -0.18 23.32
CA LYS A 647 -17.64 -0.45 23.86
C LYS A 647 -18.37 0.80 24.34
N ASP A 648 -17.64 1.79 24.83
CA ASP A 648 -18.17 3.07 25.30
C ASP A 648 -18.44 4.06 24.14
N TYR A 649 -18.14 3.69 22.89
CA TYR A 649 -18.40 4.52 21.71
C TYR A 649 -19.89 4.88 21.61
N LYS A 650 -20.15 6.14 21.28
CA LYS A 650 -21.48 6.67 21.02
C LYS A 650 -21.46 7.39 19.67
N PRO A 651 -22.34 7.00 18.72
CA PRO A 651 -22.41 7.60 17.39
C PRO A 651 -22.64 9.12 17.41
#